data_AF-A0A194RKU4-F1
#
_entry.id   AF-A0A194RKU4-F1
#
_cell.length_a   1.000
_cell.length_b   1.000
_cell.length_c   1.000
_cell.angle_alpha   90.00
_cell.angle_beta   90.00
_cell.angle_gamma   90.00
#
_symmetry.space_group_name_H-M   'P 1'
#
loop_
_entity.id
_entity.type
_entity.pdbx_description
1 polymer ?
#
loop_
_entity_poly.entity_id
_entity_poly.type
_entity_poly.pdbx_seq_one_letter_code
_entity_poly.pdbx_strand_id
1 'polypeptide(L)'
;MVTLINLIVLSIGLCLTFCDAFKILVVFPFPAGSHCNLGDGYVRHLLHAGHEVTYITPFPKKNSNQNLRQISVADNVHALNARALDIEALMKHEVEMDQDLLFHMSVNVTKKTFENAAVQKLLNDASERFDVVIAEWMFNEIYSGVAAVFNCPLIWSLPYEPNFVSLSLIDEPSNPAYSANIQFSDVPPFTFTQRVFALWFQIMHRVKYFLFYEKIESDVYESIFKSIVAKRGGHLQPYNEFKYSAAMILGNSHVSLGQAVRLPQNYVPIAGYHIDDVTPLPEDLKLIMDNAKNGVIYFSLGSNLKSKDLPDNIKNNLLKMFGELKQTVIWKFEEALPNLPKNVHILQWAPQTSILAHPNCVLFITHGGLLSTTEAVHFGVPSIGIPVFFDQNFNVDQAVRRGISLKVMLSENCHIDLKNAIQEMMENPKYRQKMKELSFVYHHRPVPPGKLLVHWVEHVVRTNGAPHYRSVALLVPWYQKMYLDLLVLVLVVMFEGYKVLVVFPIPAGSHRNLGDGYVRNLLKAGHEVTYITPFPYESSDPNLRLITTGDTVNAISGPSLNITALMLHEVEMDQDRHFKLAINITKNTLKNKAVQKLLNDPSETFDVVVVEWMFNDVYCGFSAVFNCPYIWSFPYETNSISLGLLGEFSNPAYTANIETSDVPPFDFWQRIYSLWFRIMSRVQHLLFYENMEKDLYEEIFSPILKSRDLTTLPPYDILRYNASLVLGNTHPSIGQTLSLPENYIPIAGYHIDEVKSLPQIILTALSSLLMEACCQLPKQFTFPYHSLVFQFSTTKILM
;
A
#
# COMPACT_ATOMS: atom_id res chain seq x y z
N MET A 1 -6.07 52.91 54.13
CA MET A 1 -5.18 53.47 53.09
C MET A 1 -3.94 52.59 52.89
N VAL A 2 -3.13 52.32 53.92
CA VAL A 2 -1.95 51.43 53.84
C VAL A 2 -2.30 50.01 53.35
N THR A 3 -3.39 49.41 53.82
CA THR A 3 -3.84 48.07 53.40
C THR A 3 -4.23 48.02 51.92
N LEU A 4 -4.82 49.10 51.38
CA LEU A 4 -5.20 49.20 49.98
C LEU A 4 -3.96 49.35 49.09
N ILE A 5 -2.98 50.13 49.53
CA ILE A 5 -1.68 50.27 48.85
C ILE A 5 -0.95 48.92 48.82
N ASN A 6 -0.93 48.18 49.93
CA ASN A 6 -0.29 46.87 50.00
C ASN A 6 -1.00 45.83 49.11
N LEU A 7 -2.33 45.85 49.04
CA LEU A 7 -3.11 45.00 48.13
C LEU A 7 -2.82 45.34 46.67
N ILE A 8 -2.75 46.62 46.30
CA ILE A 8 -2.40 47.05 44.94
C ILE A 8 -0.97 46.64 44.60
N VAL A 9 -0.01 46.81 45.50
CA VAL A 9 1.39 46.39 45.29
C VAL A 9 1.49 44.86 45.20
N LEU A 10 0.74 44.10 46.00
CA LEU A 10 0.71 42.63 45.92
C LEU A 10 0.03 42.15 44.63
N SER A 11 -1.06 42.79 44.20
CA SER A 11 -1.72 42.50 42.91
C SER A 11 -0.82 42.86 41.73
N ILE A 12 -0.10 43.99 41.77
CA ILE A 12 0.90 44.34 40.76
C ILE A 12 2.06 43.34 40.79
N GLY A 13 2.55 42.94 41.96
CA GLY A 13 3.59 41.92 42.12
C GLY A 13 3.17 40.55 41.60
N LEU A 14 1.93 40.14 41.84
CA LEU A 14 1.34 38.90 41.31
C LEU A 14 1.10 39.00 39.79
N CYS A 15 0.68 40.14 39.26
CA CYS A 15 0.57 40.35 37.81
C CYS A 15 1.94 40.37 37.11
N LEU A 16 3.00 40.83 37.79
CA LEU A 16 4.37 40.82 37.27
C LEU A 16 4.98 39.41 37.23
N THR A 17 4.45 38.44 37.99
CA THR A 17 4.88 37.03 37.93
C THR A 17 4.27 36.22 36.78
N PHE A 18 3.42 36.81 35.92
CA PHE A 18 2.74 36.09 34.83
C PHE A 18 3.22 36.43 33.40
N CYS A 19 4.27 37.24 33.24
CA CYS A 19 4.89 37.49 31.93
C CYS A 19 6.30 36.90 31.86
N ASP A 20 6.39 35.61 31.56
CA ASP A 20 7.68 34.98 31.24
C ASP A 20 8.12 35.40 29.83
N ALA A 21 9.13 36.27 29.76
CA ALA A 21 9.80 36.60 28.52
C ALA A 21 10.88 35.55 28.22
N PHE A 22 10.62 34.64 27.28
CA PHE A 22 11.59 33.64 26.84
C PHE A 22 12.66 34.24 25.91
N LYS A 23 13.86 33.65 25.92
CA LYS A 23 14.94 33.89 24.95
C LYS A 23 14.87 32.87 23.83
N ILE A 24 14.53 33.34 22.63
CA ILE A 24 14.24 32.49 21.48
C ILE A 24 15.29 32.72 20.39
N LEU A 25 15.91 31.64 19.91
CA LEU A 25 16.79 31.69 18.74
C LEU A 25 16.01 31.28 17.50
N VAL A 26 15.83 32.20 16.55
CA VAL A 26 15.16 31.97 15.26
C VAL A 26 16.21 31.90 14.16
N VAL A 27 16.26 30.80 13.42
CA VAL A 27 17.30 30.50 12.42
C VAL A 27 16.66 30.30 11.04
N PHE A 28 16.68 31.34 10.20
CA PHE A 28 16.20 31.30 8.81
C PHE A 28 17.30 31.78 7.86
N PRO A 29 18.30 30.95 7.58
CA PRO A 29 19.50 31.36 6.87
C PRO A 29 19.35 31.26 5.34
N PHE A 30 18.26 30.65 4.84
CA PHE A 30 18.08 30.42 3.42
C PHE A 30 17.85 31.76 2.67
N PRO A 31 18.69 32.12 1.68
CA PRO A 31 18.71 33.46 1.08
C PRO A 31 17.64 33.65 -0.01
N ALA A 32 16.38 33.41 0.35
CA ALA A 32 15.21 33.67 -0.49
C ALA A 32 14.21 34.59 0.22
N GLY A 33 13.60 35.52 -0.54
CA GLY A 33 12.69 36.53 0.01
C GLY A 33 11.46 35.92 0.72
N SER A 34 10.90 34.84 0.17
CA SER A 34 9.78 34.11 0.78
C SER A 34 10.13 33.52 2.15
N HIS A 35 11.33 32.93 2.29
CA HIS A 35 11.82 32.35 3.54
C HIS A 35 12.06 33.43 4.60
N CYS A 36 12.60 34.58 4.18
CA CYS A 36 12.75 35.74 5.07
C CYS A 36 11.41 36.25 5.58
N ASN A 37 10.38 36.36 4.71
CA ASN A 37 9.06 36.82 5.12
C ASN A 37 8.44 35.90 6.20
N LEU A 38 8.69 34.58 6.11
CA LEU A 38 8.29 33.63 7.14
C LEU A 38 9.05 33.86 8.45
N GLY A 39 10.38 33.96 8.40
CA GLY A 39 11.20 34.26 9.58
C GLY A 39 10.84 35.57 10.26
N ASP A 40 10.60 36.63 9.48
CA ASP A 40 10.09 37.92 9.97
C ASP A 40 8.74 37.77 10.66
N GLY A 41 7.87 36.89 10.14
CA GLY A 41 6.59 36.55 10.76
C GLY A 41 6.75 35.94 12.17
N TYR A 42 7.70 35.02 12.35
CA TYR A 42 8.05 34.49 13.69
C TYR A 42 8.53 35.61 14.60
N VAL A 43 9.54 36.37 14.15
CA VAL A 43 10.16 37.44 14.93
C VAL A 43 9.10 38.44 15.40
N ARG A 44 8.24 38.90 14.49
CA ARG A 44 7.18 39.88 14.79
C ARG A 44 6.20 39.35 15.84
N HIS A 45 5.66 38.14 15.67
CA HIS A 45 4.68 37.59 16.62
C HIS A 45 5.29 37.30 18.00
N LEU A 46 6.55 36.83 18.05
CA LEU A 46 7.24 36.56 19.30
C LEU A 46 7.63 37.85 20.05
N LEU A 47 8.07 38.89 19.33
CA LEU A 47 8.32 40.21 19.92
C LEU A 47 7.02 40.86 20.43
N HIS A 48 5.90 40.72 19.71
CA HIS A 48 4.60 41.20 20.17
C HIS A 48 4.12 40.46 21.43
N ALA A 49 4.52 39.21 21.61
CA ALA A 49 4.27 38.44 22.83
C ALA A 49 5.21 38.82 24.00
N GLY A 50 6.21 39.68 23.77
CA GLY A 50 7.13 40.17 24.79
C GLY A 50 8.42 39.37 24.96
N HIS A 51 8.71 38.42 24.06
CA HIS A 51 9.92 37.59 24.13
C HIS A 51 11.18 38.32 23.61
N GLU A 52 12.35 37.83 24.03
CA GLU A 52 13.67 38.25 23.50
C GLU A 52 14.02 37.33 22.32
N VAL A 53 14.29 37.90 21.15
CA VAL A 53 14.52 37.14 19.92
C VAL A 53 15.91 37.44 19.36
N THR A 54 16.71 36.39 19.20
CA THR A 54 17.92 36.44 18.34
C THR A 54 17.57 35.82 17.00
N TYR A 55 17.75 36.57 15.91
CA TYR A 55 17.35 36.17 14.56
C TYR A 55 18.55 36.08 13.63
N ILE A 56 18.84 34.89 13.12
CA ILE A 56 19.85 34.66 12.07
C ILE A 56 19.15 34.73 10.72
N THR A 57 19.52 35.72 9.89
CA THR A 57 18.84 36.02 8.63
C THR A 57 19.79 36.56 7.54
N PRO A 58 19.57 36.22 6.26
CA PRO A 58 20.30 36.81 5.15
C PRO A 58 19.83 38.25 4.82
N PHE A 59 18.65 38.68 5.28
CA PHE A 59 18.09 40.01 4.97
C PHE A 59 17.72 40.77 6.25
N PRO A 60 18.69 41.22 7.05
CA PRO A 60 18.41 41.96 8.26
C PRO A 60 17.67 43.27 7.96
N LYS A 61 16.62 43.55 8.73
CA LYS A 61 15.81 44.78 8.61
C LYS A 61 16.18 45.79 9.69
N LYS A 62 16.11 47.08 9.37
CA LYS A 62 16.21 48.13 10.40
C LYS A 62 15.04 47.97 11.37
N ASN A 63 15.34 47.78 12.65
CA ASN A 63 14.35 47.63 13.71
C ASN A 63 14.89 48.32 14.98
N SER A 64 14.02 49.05 15.68
CA SER A 64 14.34 49.76 16.92
C SER A 64 13.97 48.97 18.19
N ASN A 65 13.37 47.79 18.06
CA ASN A 65 12.99 46.96 19.20
C ASN A 65 14.23 46.44 19.93
N GLN A 66 14.35 46.78 21.22
CA GLN A 66 15.48 46.42 22.08
C GLN A 66 15.58 44.92 22.35
N ASN A 67 14.47 44.18 22.22
CA ASN A 67 14.40 42.73 22.43
C ASN A 67 14.78 41.94 21.17
N LEU A 68 15.18 42.59 20.08
CA LEU A 68 15.59 41.94 18.83
C LEU A 68 17.09 42.10 18.60
N ARG A 69 17.80 40.97 18.55
CA ARG A 69 19.16 40.89 18.03
C ARG A 69 19.15 40.22 16.66
N GLN A 70 19.69 40.87 15.63
CA GLN A 70 19.82 40.26 14.30
C GLN A 70 21.28 39.90 14.01
N ILE A 71 21.51 38.72 13.44
CA ILE A 71 22.79 38.24 12.95
C ILE A 71 22.67 38.05 11.44
N SER A 72 23.46 38.83 10.70
CA SER A 72 23.44 38.80 9.24
C SER A 72 24.24 37.63 8.68
N VAL A 73 23.61 36.86 7.80
CA VAL A 73 24.24 35.84 6.95
C VAL A 73 24.00 36.14 5.46
N ALA A 74 24.02 37.42 5.09
CA ALA A 74 23.74 37.89 3.73
C ALA A 74 24.59 37.20 2.64
N ASP A 75 25.83 36.82 2.96
CA ASP A 75 26.76 36.13 2.05
C ASP A 75 26.28 34.73 1.63
N ASN A 76 25.26 34.18 2.30
CA ASN A 76 24.63 32.92 1.91
C ASN A 76 24.06 32.96 0.50
N VAL A 77 23.72 34.14 -0.05
CA VAL A 77 23.27 34.27 -1.44
C VAL A 77 24.28 33.67 -2.44
N HIS A 78 25.57 33.70 -2.10
CA HIS A 78 26.64 33.12 -2.91
C HIS A 78 26.77 31.59 -2.76
N ALA A 79 25.94 30.94 -1.95
CA ALA A 79 25.83 29.48 -1.89
C ALA A 79 24.76 28.92 -2.83
N LEU A 80 23.90 29.78 -3.39
CA LEU A 80 22.90 29.36 -4.36
C LEU A 80 23.53 29.11 -5.74
N ASN A 81 22.99 28.13 -6.47
CA ASN A 81 23.34 27.94 -7.87
C ASN A 81 22.58 28.96 -8.74
N ALA A 82 23.29 29.95 -9.26
CA ALA A 82 22.69 31.01 -10.09
C ALA A 82 21.95 30.47 -11.32
N ARG A 83 22.47 29.40 -11.95
CA ARG A 83 21.86 28.78 -13.13
C ARG A 83 20.56 28.02 -12.79
N ALA A 84 20.37 27.62 -11.53
CA ALA A 84 19.15 26.95 -11.08
C ALA A 84 17.94 27.89 -10.92
N LEU A 85 18.17 29.21 -10.96
CA LEU A 85 17.12 30.23 -10.90
C LEU A 85 16.96 30.98 -12.24
N ASP A 86 17.71 30.59 -13.26
CA ASP A 86 17.65 31.18 -14.59
C ASP A 86 16.41 30.68 -15.35
N ILE A 87 15.54 31.61 -15.74
CA ILE A 87 14.25 31.28 -16.35
C ILE A 87 14.44 30.59 -17.70
N GLU A 88 15.40 31.04 -18.51
CA GLU A 88 15.64 30.48 -19.84
C GLU A 88 16.20 29.06 -19.75
N ALA A 89 17.16 28.82 -18.84
CA ALA A 89 17.72 27.50 -18.58
C ALA A 89 16.66 26.52 -18.06
N LEU A 90 15.77 26.97 -17.17
CA LEU A 90 14.64 26.16 -16.68
C LEU A 90 13.65 25.85 -17.80
N MET A 91 13.29 26.83 -18.64
CA MET A 91 12.40 26.63 -19.78
C MET A 91 12.97 25.66 -20.83
N LYS A 92 14.29 25.67 -21.02
CA LYS A 92 15.00 24.77 -21.96
C LYS A 92 15.34 23.40 -21.34
N HIS A 93 14.97 23.15 -20.09
CA HIS A 93 15.33 21.95 -19.33
C HIS A 93 16.87 21.72 -19.27
N GLU A 94 17.66 22.79 -19.27
CA GLU A 94 19.12 22.72 -19.10
C GLU A 94 19.54 22.48 -17.65
N VAL A 95 18.66 22.84 -16.71
CA VAL A 95 18.81 22.59 -15.27
C VAL A 95 17.49 22.06 -14.73
N GLU A 96 17.55 20.99 -13.94
CA GLU A 96 16.40 20.46 -13.21
C GLU A 96 16.59 20.70 -11.71
N MET A 97 15.54 21.22 -11.06
CA MET A 97 15.48 21.42 -9.61
C MET A 97 15.13 20.10 -8.89
N ASP A 98 15.98 19.11 -9.04
CA ASP A 98 15.81 17.79 -8.46
C ASP A 98 16.21 17.74 -6.97
N GLN A 99 15.97 16.59 -6.33
CA GLN A 99 16.29 16.40 -4.91
C GLN A 99 17.80 16.51 -4.61
N ASP A 100 18.65 16.07 -5.53
CA ASP A 100 20.09 16.00 -5.33
C ASP A 100 20.67 17.43 -5.34
N LEU A 101 20.26 18.27 -6.30
CA LEU A 101 20.61 19.68 -6.36
C LEU A 101 20.11 20.45 -5.13
N LEU A 102 18.85 20.23 -4.73
CA LEU A 102 18.24 20.90 -3.57
C LEU A 102 18.97 20.53 -2.26
N PHE A 103 19.29 19.26 -2.06
CA PHE A 103 20.07 18.77 -0.92
C PHE A 103 21.44 19.43 -0.85
N HIS A 104 22.24 19.35 -1.93
CA HIS A 104 23.59 19.91 -1.95
C HIS A 104 23.62 21.43 -1.81
N MET A 105 22.67 22.13 -2.45
CA MET A 105 22.51 23.57 -2.28
C MET A 105 22.21 23.92 -0.82
N SER A 106 21.31 23.16 -0.17
CA SER A 106 20.96 23.40 1.23
C SER A 106 22.12 23.13 2.19
N VAL A 107 22.88 22.04 1.98
CA VAL A 107 24.10 21.75 2.76
C VAL A 107 25.14 22.86 2.58
N ASN A 108 25.29 23.41 1.37
CA ASN A 108 26.22 24.52 1.12
C ASN A 108 25.81 25.81 1.83
N VAL A 109 24.51 26.17 1.81
CA VAL A 109 23.98 27.30 2.60
C VAL A 109 24.26 27.08 4.08
N THR A 110 24.11 25.85 4.56
CA THR A 110 24.37 25.47 5.95
C THR A 110 25.83 25.65 6.34
N LYS A 111 26.77 25.15 5.52
CA LYS A 111 28.20 25.35 5.74
C LYS A 111 28.54 26.84 5.83
N LYS A 112 28.11 27.66 4.86
CA LYS A 112 28.36 29.12 4.87
C LYS A 112 27.76 29.81 6.10
N THR A 113 26.57 29.40 6.52
CA THR A 113 25.92 29.93 7.73
C THR A 113 26.78 29.71 8.97
N PHE A 114 27.33 28.51 9.12
CA PHE A 114 28.18 28.19 10.25
C PHE A 114 29.64 28.64 10.08
N GLU A 115 30.11 28.97 8.88
CA GLU A 115 31.40 29.64 8.66
C GLU A 115 31.35 31.13 9.03
N ASN A 116 30.17 31.74 9.05
CA ASN A 116 29.99 33.14 9.40
C ASN A 116 30.53 33.47 10.80
N ALA A 117 31.40 34.49 10.89
CA ALA A 117 32.08 34.85 12.13
C ALA A 117 31.13 35.27 13.26
N ALA A 118 30.00 35.92 12.94
CA ALA A 118 29.02 36.34 13.94
C ALA A 118 28.22 35.15 14.49
N VAL A 119 27.92 34.16 13.64
CA VAL A 119 27.30 32.89 14.06
C VAL A 119 28.27 32.08 14.92
N GLN A 120 29.54 31.95 14.50
CA GLN A 120 30.58 31.29 15.29
C GLN A 120 30.76 31.96 16.66
N LYS A 121 30.75 33.30 16.71
CA LYS A 121 30.81 34.04 17.97
C LYS A 121 29.63 33.68 18.89
N LEU A 122 28.40 33.67 18.36
CA LEU A 122 27.20 33.29 19.14
C LEU A 122 27.33 31.87 19.71
N LEU A 123 27.70 30.90 18.87
CA LEU A 123 27.75 29.49 19.29
C LEU A 123 28.87 29.22 20.31
N ASN A 124 30.02 29.87 20.17
CA ASN A 124 31.16 29.69 21.08
C ASN A 124 31.04 30.51 22.39
N ASP A 125 30.12 31.46 22.49
CA ASP A 125 29.96 32.28 23.70
C ASP A 125 29.25 31.50 24.82
N ALA A 126 30.01 31.03 25.80
CA ALA A 126 29.49 30.24 26.92
C ALA A 126 28.54 31.00 27.86
N SER A 127 28.31 32.30 27.68
CA SER A 127 27.30 33.07 28.42
C SER A 127 25.91 33.02 27.75
N GLU A 128 25.85 32.72 26.45
CA GLU A 128 24.61 32.72 25.68
C GLU A 128 23.72 31.50 26.01
N ARG A 129 22.44 31.75 26.28
CA ARG A 129 21.42 30.75 26.60
C ARG A 129 20.13 31.07 25.85
N PHE A 130 19.43 30.03 25.41
CA PHE A 130 18.13 30.12 24.77
C PHE A 130 17.20 29.08 25.37
N ASP A 131 15.92 29.42 25.48
CA ASP A 131 14.87 28.53 25.99
C ASP A 131 14.34 27.60 24.90
N VAL A 132 14.44 28.01 23.63
CA VAL A 132 14.06 27.19 22.46
C VAL A 132 14.76 27.70 21.20
N VAL A 133 15.06 26.77 20.30
CA VAL A 133 15.52 27.04 18.94
C VAL A 133 14.39 26.77 17.96
N ILE A 134 14.09 27.75 17.12
CA ILE A 134 13.20 27.60 15.96
C ILE A 134 14.09 27.65 14.73
N ALA A 135 14.25 26.51 14.05
CA ALA A 135 15.06 26.41 12.85
C ALA A 135 14.18 26.17 11.63
N GLU A 136 14.48 26.86 10.54
CA GLU A 136 13.88 26.54 9.25
C GLU A 136 14.38 25.17 8.76
N TRP A 137 13.44 24.30 8.41
CA TRP A 137 13.77 23.05 7.73
C TRP A 137 13.75 23.26 6.21
N MET A 138 14.89 22.98 5.57
CA MET A 138 15.05 23.09 4.12
C MET A 138 15.97 21.98 3.64
N PHE A 139 15.46 20.76 3.40
CA PHE A 139 16.21 19.63 2.83
C PHE A 139 17.46 19.14 3.61
N ASN A 140 17.68 19.58 4.84
CA ASN A 140 18.73 19.04 5.70
C ASN A 140 18.38 19.24 7.18
N GLU A 141 18.89 18.37 8.06
CA GLU A 141 18.61 18.42 9.51
C GLU A 141 19.80 18.90 10.36
N ILE A 142 20.86 19.41 9.75
CA ILE A 142 22.11 19.81 10.43
C ILE A 142 21.85 20.92 11.46
N TYR A 143 20.88 21.82 11.22
CA TYR A 143 20.49 22.87 12.17
C TYR A 143 19.98 22.35 13.52
N SER A 144 19.61 21.06 13.62
CA SER A 144 19.33 20.45 14.92
C SER A 144 20.51 20.63 15.89
N GLY A 145 21.75 20.62 15.41
CA GLY A 145 22.93 20.80 16.27
C GLY A 145 22.99 22.13 17.02
N VAL A 146 22.27 23.15 16.56
CA VAL A 146 22.12 24.41 17.30
C VAL A 146 21.40 24.18 18.64
N ALA A 147 20.35 23.36 18.64
CA ALA A 147 19.65 22.97 19.87
C ALA A 147 20.55 22.14 20.79
N ALA A 148 21.44 21.30 20.24
CA ALA A 148 22.45 20.59 21.03
C ALA A 148 23.48 21.53 21.70
N VAL A 149 23.88 22.61 21.02
CA VAL A 149 24.80 23.63 21.57
C VAL A 149 24.22 24.37 22.77
N PHE A 150 22.93 24.68 22.73
CA PHE A 150 22.26 25.42 23.81
C PHE A 150 21.54 24.53 24.82
N ASN A 151 21.46 23.21 24.55
CA ASN A 151 20.75 22.23 25.35
C ASN A 151 19.29 22.65 25.64
N CYS A 152 18.56 23.00 24.59
CA CYS A 152 17.17 23.45 24.66
C CYS A 152 16.30 22.71 23.62
N PRO A 153 14.97 22.72 23.75
CA PRO A 153 14.07 22.17 22.74
C PRO A 153 14.27 22.76 21.34
N LEU A 154 13.98 21.94 20.32
CA LEU A 154 13.98 22.30 18.90
C LEU A 154 12.57 22.30 18.34
N ILE A 155 12.24 23.35 17.59
CA ILE A 155 11.05 23.45 16.74
C ILE A 155 11.52 23.62 15.29
N TRP A 156 11.02 22.77 14.40
CA TRP A 156 11.21 22.94 12.97
C TRP A 156 10.12 23.86 12.42
N SER A 157 10.52 24.90 11.69
CA SER A 157 9.62 25.67 10.84
C SER A 157 9.64 25.09 9.43
N LEU A 158 8.49 24.61 8.95
CA LEU A 158 8.36 24.08 7.60
C LEU A 158 7.76 25.16 6.66
N PRO A 159 8.50 25.65 5.65
CA PRO A 159 8.05 26.76 4.82
C PRO A 159 6.98 26.38 3.79
N TYR A 160 6.75 25.09 3.58
CA TYR A 160 5.79 24.53 2.62
C TYR A 160 4.89 23.43 3.24
N GLU A 161 4.02 22.83 2.41
CA GLU A 161 3.13 21.74 2.81
C GLU A 161 3.89 20.52 3.36
N PRO A 162 3.30 19.79 4.33
CA PRO A 162 3.94 18.62 4.92
C PRO A 162 4.15 17.54 3.87
N ASN A 163 5.33 16.93 3.91
CA ASN A 163 5.71 15.85 2.99
C ASN A 163 6.36 14.69 3.74
N PHE A 164 6.54 13.56 3.04
CA PHE A 164 7.05 12.32 3.62
C PHE A 164 8.43 12.44 4.28
N VAL A 165 9.29 13.36 3.84
CA VAL A 165 10.60 13.61 4.46
C VAL A 165 10.41 14.36 5.77
N SER A 166 9.74 15.51 5.73
CA SER A 166 9.51 16.34 6.92
C SER A 166 8.73 15.60 8.03
N LEU A 167 7.70 14.83 7.67
CA LEU A 167 6.90 14.08 8.65
C LEU A 167 7.70 12.94 9.29
N SER A 168 8.62 12.32 8.55
CA SER A 168 9.48 11.27 9.09
C SER A 168 10.40 11.74 10.23
N LEU A 169 10.59 13.05 10.41
CA LEU A 169 11.38 13.62 11.50
C LEU A 169 10.65 13.61 12.85
N ILE A 170 9.32 13.51 12.83
CA ILE A 170 8.48 13.62 14.04
C ILE A 170 7.48 12.47 14.21
N ASP A 171 7.23 11.71 13.14
CA ASP A 171 6.35 10.52 13.07
C ASP A 171 6.72 9.65 11.85
N GLU A 172 5.74 9.08 11.14
CA GLU A 172 5.92 8.28 9.94
C GLU A 172 5.87 9.13 8.65
N PRO A 173 6.52 8.67 7.55
CA PRO A 173 6.32 9.25 6.24
C PRO A 173 4.85 9.15 5.79
N SER A 174 4.39 10.14 5.04
CA SER A 174 3.05 10.14 4.45
C SER A 174 2.87 8.98 3.45
N ASN A 175 1.71 8.33 3.48
CA ASN A 175 1.44 7.15 2.63
C ASN A 175 1.45 7.51 1.13
N PRO A 176 2.31 6.88 0.31
CA PRO A 176 2.44 7.18 -1.13
C PRO A 176 1.22 6.79 -1.96
N ALA A 177 0.29 5.98 -1.43
CA ALA A 177 -0.90 5.55 -2.16
C ALA A 177 -1.97 6.65 -2.30
N TYR A 178 -1.92 7.67 -1.44
CA TYR A 178 -2.93 8.73 -1.39
C TYR A 178 -2.43 10.10 -0.91
N SER A 179 -1.12 10.25 -0.63
CA SER A 179 -0.53 11.55 -0.28
C SER A 179 0.26 12.06 -1.49
N ALA A 180 -0.04 13.25 -1.98
CA ALA A 180 0.79 13.83 -3.04
C ALA A 180 2.13 14.30 -2.53
N ASN A 181 3.09 14.27 -3.44
CA ASN A 181 4.38 14.90 -3.24
C ASN A 181 4.34 16.30 -3.84
N ILE A 182 4.80 17.28 -3.08
CA ILE A 182 4.90 18.69 -3.46
C ILE A 182 5.74 18.94 -4.73
N GLN A 183 6.57 17.98 -5.14
CA GLN A 183 7.40 18.07 -6.34
C GLN A 183 6.71 17.56 -7.61
N PHE A 184 5.56 16.90 -7.47
CA PHE A 184 4.81 16.36 -8.60
C PHE A 184 3.47 17.09 -8.77
N SER A 185 2.98 17.13 -10.00
CA SER A 185 1.64 17.65 -10.34
C SER A 185 0.51 16.66 -10.04
N ASP A 186 0.85 15.43 -9.63
CA ASP A 186 -0.14 14.40 -9.34
C ASP A 186 -0.85 14.69 -8.02
N VAL A 187 -2.19 14.68 -8.06
CA VAL A 187 -3.04 14.87 -6.89
C VAL A 187 -4.10 13.75 -6.86
N PRO A 188 -4.40 13.15 -5.68
CA PRO A 188 -5.33 12.03 -5.55
C PRO A 188 -6.74 12.29 -6.12
N PRO A 189 -7.51 11.23 -6.47
CA PRO A 189 -7.15 9.82 -6.38
C PRO A 189 -6.12 9.40 -7.44
N PHE A 190 -5.13 8.59 -7.05
CA PHE A 190 -4.05 8.14 -7.94
C PHE A 190 -4.43 6.88 -8.72
N THR A 191 -4.00 6.83 -9.99
CA THR A 191 -3.97 5.60 -10.79
C THR A 191 -2.97 4.58 -10.23
N PHE A 192 -3.04 3.33 -10.67
CA PHE A 192 -2.05 2.32 -10.28
C PHE A 192 -0.62 2.76 -10.58
N THR A 193 -0.36 3.27 -11.80
CA THR A 193 0.97 3.74 -12.22
C THR A 193 1.48 4.90 -11.37
N GLN A 194 0.61 5.87 -11.03
CA GLN A 194 0.97 6.98 -10.13
C GLN A 194 1.32 6.48 -8.72
N ARG A 195 0.58 5.49 -8.18
CA ARG A 195 0.92 4.89 -6.89
C ARG A 195 2.24 4.14 -6.91
N VAL A 196 2.51 3.38 -7.98
CA VAL A 196 3.81 2.69 -8.17
C VAL A 196 4.94 3.71 -8.23
N PHE A 197 4.78 4.78 -9.00
CA PHE A 197 5.78 5.84 -9.10
C PHE A 197 6.00 6.55 -7.76
N ALA A 198 4.94 6.93 -7.04
CA ALA A 198 5.04 7.58 -5.73
C ALA A 198 5.75 6.68 -4.70
N LEU A 199 5.42 5.38 -4.67
CA LEU A 199 6.09 4.41 -3.80
C LEU A 199 7.56 4.24 -4.18
N TRP A 200 7.85 4.04 -5.46
CA TRP A 200 9.22 3.91 -5.96
C TRP A 200 10.05 5.15 -5.62
N PHE A 201 9.49 6.34 -5.80
CA PHE A 201 10.15 7.60 -5.46
C PHE A 201 10.51 7.67 -3.98
N GLN A 202 9.59 7.34 -3.06
CA GLN A 202 9.89 7.33 -1.63
C GLN A 202 10.96 6.30 -1.26
N ILE A 203 10.92 5.09 -1.85
CA ILE A 203 11.94 4.05 -1.62
C ILE A 203 13.30 4.53 -2.11
N MET A 204 13.38 5.04 -3.34
CA MET A 204 14.64 5.54 -3.91
C MET A 204 15.20 6.71 -3.13
N HIS A 205 14.34 7.64 -2.68
CA HIS A 205 14.76 8.72 -1.78
C HIS A 205 15.34 8.15 -0.48
N ARG A 206 14.67 7.18 0.16
CA ARG A 206 15.15 6.57 1.41
C ARG A 206 16.49 5.86 1.22
N VAL A 207 16.65 5.11 0.13
CA VAL A 207 17.90 4.43 -0.23
C VAL A 207 19.01 5.44 -0.48
N LYS A 208 18.78 6.45 -1.31
CA LYS A 208 19.76 7.52 -1.58
C LYS A 208 20.16 8.24 -0.30
N TYR A 209 19.19 8.58 0.54
CA TYR A 209 19.45 9.28 1.79
C TYR A 209 20.33 8.42 2.71
N PHE A 210 20.01 7.14 2.88
CA PHE A 210 20.80 6.21 3.71
C PHE A 210 22.23 5.97 3.17
N LEU A 211 22.38 5.80 1.85
CA LEU A 211 23.68 5.50 1.25
C LEU A 211 24.60 6.72 1.12
N PHE A 212 24.04 7.92 0.95
CA PHE A 212 24.81 9.12 0.59
C PHE A 212 24.56 10.31 1.52
N TYR A 213 23.31 10.76 1.66
CA TYR A 213 23.01 12.04 2.33
C TYR A 213 23.28 12.02 3.82
N GLU A 214 22.90 10.95 4.50
CA GLU A 214 23.07 10.83 5.95
C GLU A 214 24.55 10.93 6.35
N LYS A 215 25.45 10.34 5.55
CA LYS A 215 26.89 10.44 5.80
C LYS A 215 27.39 11.87 5.63
N ILE A 216 26.99 12.56 4.56
CA ILE A 216 27.36 13.95 4.30
C ILE A 216 26.89 14.86 5.44
N GLU A 217 25.64 14.73 5.86
CA GLU A 217 25.10 15.54 6.94
C GLU A 217 25.75 15.22 8.28
N SER A 218 25.97 13.95 8.60
CA SER A 218 26.64 13.52 9.82
C SER A 218 28.05 14.10 9.91
N ASP A 219 28.81 14.07 8.82
CA ASP A 219 30.17 14.61 8.78
C ASP A 219 30.17 16.14 8.98
N VAL A 220 29.24 16.84 8.32
CA VAL A 220 29.09 18.30 8.48
C VAL A 220 28.64 18.66 9.89
N TYR A 221 27.63 17.96 10.43
CA TYR A 221 27.13 18.13 11.78
C TYR A 221 28.24 17.95 12.83
N GLU A 222 28.99 16.85 12.76
CA GLU A 222 30.11 16.63 13.68
C GLU A 222 31.20 17.69 13.52
N SER A 223 31.55 18.06 12.28
CA SER A 223 32.61 19.05 12.02
C SER A 223 32.30 20.43 12.64
N ILE A 224 31.03 20.81 12.67
CA ILE A 224 30.57 22.10 13.19
C ILE A 224 30.42 22.05 14.71
N PHE A 225 29.66 21.07 15.23
CA PHE A 225 29.14 21.16 16.60
C PHE A 225 30.00 20.43 17.65
N LYS A 226 30.81 19.44 17.26
CA LYS A 226 31.54 18.57 18.21
C LYS A 226 32.45 19.36 19.14
N SER A 227 33.25 20.26 18.57
CA SER A 227 34.17 21.10 19.36
C SER A 227 33.43 22.14 20.21
N ILE A 228 32.32 22.70 19.71
CA ILE A 228 31.53 23.72 20.38
C ILE A 228 30.81 23.14 21.59
N VAL A 229 30.13 22.01 21.42
CA VAL A 229 29.42 21.30 22.50
C VAL A 229 30.39 20.83 23.58
N ALA A 230 31.56 20.31 23.19
CA ALA A 230 32.60 19.90 24.14
C ALA A 230 33.13 21.07 24.98
N LYS A 231 33.36 22.25 24.39
CA LYS A 231 33.78 23.47 25.12
C LYS A 231 32.73 23.94 26.13
N ARG A 232 31.45 23.66 25.88
CA ARG A 232 30.32 23.95 26.76
C ARG A 232 30.07 22.86 27.81
N GLY A 233 30.91 21.83 27.87
CA GLY A 233 30.80 20.72 28.82
C GLY A 233 29.72 19.69 28.48
N GLY A 234 29.17 19.73 27.27
CA GLY A 234 28.15 18.79 26.79
C GLY A 234 28.74 17.61 26.01
N HIS A 235 27.87 16.65 25.70
CA HIS A 235 28.16 15.55 24.78
C HIS A 235 27.28 15.69 23.54
N LEU A 236 27.90 15.76 22.36
CA LEU A 236 27.17 15.81 21.09
C LEU A 236 26.60 14.42 20.78
N GLN A 237 25.28 14.32 20.71
CA GLN A 237 24.62 13.07 20.32
C GLN A 237 24.89 12.74 18.84
N PRO A 238 24.90 11.45 18.45
CA PRO A 238 25.02 11.05 17.06
C PRO A 238 23.94 11.71 16.17
N TYR A 239 24.32 12.13 14.96
CA TYR A 239 23.42 12.82 14.03
C TYR A 239 22.15 12.00 13.69
N ASN A 240 22.33 10.70 13.45
CA ASN A 240 21.25 9.76 13.09
C ASN A 240 20.19 9.59 14.19
N GLU A 241 20.51 9.93 15.44
CA GLU A 241 19.56 9.98 16.55
C GLU A 241 19.02 11.41 16.76
N PHE A 242 19.92 12.40 16.75
CA PHE A 242 19.59 13.76 17.14
C PHE A 242 18.70 14.50 16.12
N LYS A 243 18.73 14.12 14.84
CA LYS A 243 17.85 14.75 13.83
C LYS A 243 16.35 14.56 14.11
N TYR A 244 16.00 13.53 14.89
CA TYR A 244 14.63 13.25 15.31
C TYR A 244 14.23 13.97 16.61
N SER A 245 15.11 14.78 17.19
CA SER A 245 14.93 15.40 18.53
C SER A 245 13.90 16.53 18.58
N ALA A 246 13.41 17.00 17.44
CA ALA A 246 12.45 18.10 17.38
C ALA A 246 11.19 17.79 18.21
N ALA A 247 10.78 18.75 19.03
CA ALA A 247 9.55 18.68 19.80
C ALA A 247 8.32 18.80 18.90
N MET A 248 8.42 19.63 17.85
CA MET A 248 7.29 19.99 16.99
C MET A 248 7.75 20.47 15.61
N ILE A 249 6.89 20.28 14.61
CA ILE A 249 6.94 21.01 13.34
C ILE A 249 5.82 22.05 13.31
N LEU A 250 6.17 23.31 13.09
CA LEU A 250 5.24 24.39 12.79
C LEU A 250 5.25 24.62 11.27
N GLY A 251 4.17 24.20 10.60
CA GLY A 251 4.10 24.20 9.15
C GLY A 251 3.31 25.35 8.57
N ASN A 252 3.82 25.94 7.49
CA ASN A 252 3.10 26.91 6.67
C ASN A 252 2.07 26.21 5.76
N SER A 253 1.17 25.42 6.35
CA SER A 253 0.06 24.77 5.65
C SER A 253 -1.29 25.13 6.26
N HIS A 254 -2.35 25.02 5.45
CA HIS A 254 -3.74 25.12 5.90
C HIS A 254 -4.58 24.11 5.14
N VAL A 255 -5.53 23.44 5.80
CA VAL A 255 -6.37 22.41 5.15
C VAL A 255 -7.19 22.96 3.96
N SER A 256 -7.49 24.26 3.95
CA SER A 256 -8.16 24.92 2.82
C SER A 256 -7.24 25.19 1.62
N LEU A 257 -5.92 24.99 1.78
CA LEU A 257 -4.87 25.25 0.79
C LEU A 257 -4.11 23.97 0.38
N GLY A 258 -3.85 23.07 1.33
CA GLY A 258 -3.18 21.79 1.12
C GLY A 258 -4.14 20.63 0.87
N GLN A 259 -3.63 19.40 0.96
CA GLN A 259 -4.45 18.19 0.90
C GLN A 259 -5.00 17.81 2.27
N ALA A 260 -6.12 17.09 2.29
CA ALA A 260 -6.63 16.47 3.52
C ALA A 260 -5.76 15.23 3.85
N VAL A 261 -4.64 15.47 4.54
CA VAL A 261 -3.69 14.42 4.95
C VAL A 261 -3.77 14.16 6.46
N ARG A 262 -3.41 12.94 6.88
CA ARG A 262 -3.25 12.61 8.29
C ARG A 262 -1.95 13.24 8.80
N LEU A 263 -2.05 14.04 9.85
CA LEU A 263 -0.93 14.72 10.48
C LEU A 263 -0.77 14.22 11.92
N PRO A 264 0.47 14.04 12.41
CA PRO A 264 0.70 13.71 13.81
C PRO A 264 0.41 14.92 14.71
N GLN A 265 0.20 14.68 16.01
CA GLN A 265 -0.18 15.76 16.93
C GLN A 265 0.94 16.78 17.18
N ASN A 266 2.20 16.40 16.97
CA ASN A 266 3.37 17.28 17.00
C ASN A 266 3.62 18.00 15.65
N TYR A 267 2.64 18.05 14.75
CA TYR A 267 2.60 18.94 13.60
C TYR A 267 1.48 19.97 13.77
N VAL A 268 1.81 21.27 13.71
CA VAL A 268 0.83 22.35 13.83
C VAL A 268 0.79 23.20 12.56
N PRO A 269 -0.35 23.26 11.86
CA PRO A 269 -0.53 24.14 10.71
C PRO A 269 -0.75 25.59 11.17
N ILE A 270 0.15 26.49 10.76
CA ILE A 270 0.12 27.90 11.14
C ILE A 270 0.03 28.85 9.94
N ALA A 271 -0.29 28.37 8.73
CA ALA A 271 -0.28 29.22 7.51
C ALA A 271 -1.05 30.54 7.67
N GLY A 272 -0.45 31.59 7.08
CA GLY A 272 -0.93 32.96 7.16
C GLY A 272 -0.30 33.82 8.25
N TYR A 273 0.53 33.26 9.12
CA TYR A 273 1.20 34.03 10.18
C TYR A 273 2.13 35.14 9.66
N HIS A 274 2.62 35.01 8.42
CA HIS A 274 3.43 36.03 7.74
C HIS A 274 2.62 37.19 7.16
N ILE A 275 1.28 37.05 7.06
CA ILE A 275 0.43 38.12 6.53
C ILE A 275 0.22 39.15 7.64
N ASP A 276 0.79 40.33 7.43
CA ASP A 276 0.71 41.47 8.35
C ASP A 276 -0.66 42.17 8.28
N ASP A 277 -0.93 43.03 9.27
CA ASP A 277 -1.96 44.05 9.11
C ASP A 277 -1.66 44.87 7.85
N VAL A 278 -2.66 45.03 6.99
CA VAL A 278 -2.51 45.66 5.67
C VAL A 278 -1.97 47.07 5.82
N THR A 279 -0.73 47.29 5.37
CA THR A 279 -0.12 48.62 5.36
C THR A 279 -0.77 49.48 4.26
N PRO A 280 -0.97 50.80 4.49
CA PRO A 280 -1.51 51.68 3.47
C PRO A 280 -0.65 51.68 2.20
N LEU A 281 -1.29 51.68 1.03
CA LEU A 281 -0.60 51.84 -0.25
C LEU A 281 0.08 53.22 -0.32
N PRO A 282 1.26 53.33 -0.96
CA PRO A 282 1.83 54.62 -1.36
C PRO A 282 0.80 55.46 -2.13
N GLU A 283 0.81 56.79 -1.93
CA GLU A 283 -0.25 57.68 -2.45
C GLU A 283 -0.40 57.62 -3.98
N ASP A 284 0.72 57.52 -4.70
CA ASP A 284 0.76 57.39 -6.15
C ASP A 284 0.11 56.08 -6.63
N LEU A 285 0.45 54.97 -5.98
CA LEU A 285 -0.12 53.66 -6.26
C LEU A 285 -1.60 53.60 -5.90
N LYS A 286 -1.97 54.17 -4.76
CA LYS A 286 -3.36 54.28 -4.32
C LYS A 286 -4.20 55.04 -5.35
N LEU A 287 -3.70 56.17 -5.86
CA LEU A 287 -4.39 56.95 -6.88
C LEU A 287 -4.59 56.15 -8.19
N ILE A 288 -3.58 55.38 -8.60
CA ILE A 288 -3.69 54.49 -9.77
C ILE A 288 -4.79 53.45 -9.55
N MET A 289 -4.81 52.80 -8.39
CA MET A 289 -5.76 51.74 -8.08
C MET A 289 -7.19 52.25 -7.87
N ASP A 290 -7.37 53.40 -7.22
CA ASP A 290 -8.68 54.04 -7.02
C ASP A 290 -9.33 54.45 -8.36
N ASN A 291 -8.53 54.93 -9.31
CA ASN A 291 -9.02 55.38 -10.61
C ASN A 291 -9.26 54.25 -11.62
N ALA A 292 -8.89 53.01 -11.30
CA ALA A 292 -9.00 51.85 -12.17
C ALA A 292 -10.45 51.32 -12.27
N LYS A 293 -11.28 52.00 -13.07
CA LYS A 293 -12.73 51.70 -13.22
C LYS A 293 -13.06 50.27 -13.67
N ASN A 294 -12.18 49.65 -14.46
CA ASN A 294 -12.36 48.28 -14.96
C ASN A 294 -11.70 47.22 -14.05
N GLY A 295 -11.18 47.63 -12.89
CA GLY A 295 -10.38 46.81 -12.01
C GLY A 295 -8.88 46.80 -12.35
N VAL A 296 -8.12 46.22 -11.43
CA VAL A 296 -6.66 46.11 -11.47
C VAL A 296 -6.27 44.64 -11.55
N ILE A 297 -5.41 44.32 -12.51
CA ILE A 297 -4.71 43.04 -12.59
C ILE A 297 -3.32 43.25 -12.00
N TYR A 298 -2.98 42.47 -10.97
CA TYR A 298 -1.63 42.45 -10.43
C TYR A 298 -0.85 41.29 -11.04
N PHE A 299 0.37 41.53 -11.53
CA PHE A 299 1.24 40.51 -12.10
C PHE A 299 2.58 40.47 -11.36
N SER A 300 2.93 39.31 -10.81
CA SER A 300 4.19 39.09 -10.09
C SER A 300 4.69 37.65 -10.24
N LEU A 301 5.94 37.48 -10.64
CA LEU A 301 6.60 36.17 -10.67
C LEU A 301 7.31 35.81 -9.35
N GLY A 302 7.10 36.60 -8.30
CA GLY A 302 7.69 36.38 -6.98
C GLY A 302 9.05 37.07 -6.78
N SER A 303 9.83 36.59 -5.80
CA SER A 303 11.11 37.19 -5.42
C SER A 303 12.31 36.61 -6.16
N ASN A 304 12.25 35.31 -6.50
CA ASN A 304 13.39 34.57 -7.04
C ASN A 304 13.38 34.55 -8.57
N LEU A 305 12.20 34.38 -9.18
CA LEU A 305 12.00 34.57 -10.62
C LEU A 305 11.81 36.06 -10.88
N LYS A 306 12.82 36.68 -11.51
CA LYS A 306 12.77 38.10 -11.84
C LYS A 306 12.14 38.28 -13.21
N SER A 307 11.15 39.16 -13.32
CA SER A 307 10.48 39.41 -14.61
C SER A 307 11.45 39.97 -15.65
N LYS A 308 12.51 40.66 -15.22
CA LYS A 308 13.56 41.13 -16.13
C LYS A 308 14.32 40.02 -16.86
N ASP A 309 14.41 38.84 -16.25
CA ASP A 309 15.15 37.68 -16.76
C ASP A 309 14.27 36.83 -17.70
N LEU A 310 13.02 37.24 -17.96
CA LEU A 310 12.22 36.67 -19.05
C LEU A 310 12.86 36.98 -20.42
N PRO A 311 12.84 36.04 -21.38
CA PRO A 311 13.23 36.29 -22.76
C PRO A 311 12.53 37.51 -23.37
N ASP A 312 13.26 38.29 -24.17
CA ASP A 312 12.76 39.57 -24.71
C ASP A 312 11.50 39.41 -25.57
N ASN A 313 11.39 38.33 -26.35
CA ASN A 313 10.18 38.01 -27.12
C ASN A 313 8.96 37.85 -26.19
N ILE A 314 9.10 37.12 -25.10
CA ILE A 314 8.03 36.90 -24.12
C ILE A 314 7.66 38.21 -23.43
N LYS A 315 8.65 38.99 -22.96
CA LYS A 315 8.41 40.31 -22.34
C LYS A 315 7.63 41.24 -23.27
N ASN A 316 8.05 41.35 -24.52
CA ASN A 316 7.42 42.22 -25.51
C ASN A 316 6.00 41.77 -25.86
N ASN A 317 5.78 40.46 -25.98
CA ASN A 317 4.45 39.91 -26.27
C ASN A 317 3.48 40.09 -25.08
N LEU A 318 3.96 39.89 -23.85
CA LEU A 318 3.18 40.18 -22.64
C LEU A 318 2.83 41.67 -22.54
N LEU A 319 3.80 42.55 -22.76
CA LEU A 319 3.59 44.01 -22.72
C LEU A 319 2.56 44.46 -23.75
N LYS A 320 2.64 43.94 -24.98
CA LYS A 320 1.66 44.20 -26.04
C LYS A 320 0.26 43.72 -25.63
N MET A 321 0.15 42.49 -25.15
CA MET A 321 -1.12 41.91 -24.71
C MET A 321 -1.74 42.71 -23.55
N PHE A 322 -0.95 43.08 -22.54
CA PHE A 322 -1.44 43.92 -21.43
C PHE A 322 -1.93 45.28 -21.90
N GLY A 323 -1.29 45.89 -22.91
CA GLY A 323 -1.73 47.16 -23.50
C GLY A 323 -3.09 47.10 -24.21
N GLU A 324 -3.56 45.91 -24.58
CA GLU A 324 -4.87 45.69 -25.21
C GLU A 324 -6.00 45.51 -24.17
N LEU A 325 -5.67 45.34 -22.89
CA LEU A 325 -6.63 45.11 -21.81
C LEU A 325 -7.32 46.42 -21.37
N LYS A 326 -8.58 46.30 -20.94
CA LYS A 326 -9.33 47.43 -20.36
C LYS A 326 -8.93 47.73 -18.91
N GLN A 327 -8.35 46.74 -18.24
CA GLN A 327 -7.90 46.80 -16.86
C GLN A 327 -6.59 47.58 -16.75
N THR A 328 -6.39 48.18 -15.57
CA THR A 328 -5.07 48.65 -15.17
C THR A 328 -4.22 47.45 -14.78
N VAL A 329 -3.00 47.34 -15.31
CA VAL A 329 -2.07 46.26 -14.98
C VAL A 329 -0.95 46.84 -14.12
N ILE A 330 -0.79 46.31 -12.91
CA ILE A 330 0.39 46.56 -12.07
C ILE A 330 1.30 45.37 -12.23
N TRP A 331 2.51 45.58 -12.76
CA TRP A 331 3.48 44.52 -12.96
C TRP A 331 4.71 44.77 -12.08
N LYS A 332 4.99 43.83 -11.18
CA LYS A 332 6.24 43.81 -10.42
C LYS A 332 7.39 43.44 -11.37
N PHE A 333 8.29 44.39 -11.61
CA PHE A 333 9.40 44.25 -12.57
C PHE A 333 10.63 45.00 -12.08
N GLU A 334 11.79 44.36 -12.08
CA GLU A 334 12.98 44.80 -11.34
C GLU A 334 13.72 45.98 -11.99
N GLU A 335 13.44 46.28 -13.25
CA GLU A 335 14.08 47.32 -14.05
C GLU A 335 13.06 48.24 -14.73
N ALA A 336 13.50 49.40 -15.22
CA ALA A 336 12.64 50.28 -16.00
C ALA A 336 12.40 49.68 -17.40
N LEU A 337 11.13 49.56 -17.79
CA LEU A 337 10.74 49.11 -19.12
C LEU A 337 10.41 50.32 -20.02
N PRO A 338 11.03 50.45 -21.21
CA PRO A 338 10.66 51.50 -22.15
C PRO A 338 9.30 51.20 -22.81
N ASN A 339 8.65 52.25 -23.35
CA ASN A 339 7.44 52.14 -24.17
C ASN A 339 6.23 51.45 -23.48
N LEU A 340 6.02 51.72 -22.19
CA LEU A 340 4.89 51.18 -21.44
C LEU A 340 3.54 51.68 -22.01
N PRO A 341 2.56 50.78 -22.23
CA PRO A 341 1.19 51.17 -22.49
C PRO A 341 0.61 51.98 -21.33
N LYS A 342 -0.34 52.88 -21.62
CA LYS A 342 -0.91 53.82 -20.62
C LYS A 342 -1.58 53.14 -19.42
N ASN A 343 -2.07 51.91 -19.58
CA ASN A 343 -2.73 51.13 -18.53
C ASN A 343 -1.76 50.21 -17.77
N VAL A 344 -0.47 50.17 -18.12
CA VAL A 344 0.53 49.30 -17.49
C VAL A 344 1.46 50.14 -16.61
N HIS A 345 1.56 49.77 -15.34
CA HIS A 345 2.40 50.42 -14.35
C HIS A 345 3.41 49.43 -13.76
N ILE A 346 4.68 49.84 -13.72
CA ILE A 346 5.76 49.00 -13.19
C ILE A 346 6.09 49.40 -11.76
N LEU A 347 6.26 48.40 -10.89
CA LEU A 347 6.81 48.57 -9.54
C LEU A 347 8.03 47.67 -9.38
N GLN A 348 9.17 48.22 -8.97
CA GLN A 348 10.36 47.41 -8.66
C GLN A 348 10.12 46.50 -7.45
N TRP A 349 9.49 47.05 -6.43
CA TRP A 349 9.00 46.30 -5.28
C TRP A 349 7.55 46.69 -5.02
N ALA A 350 6.67 45.69 -5.00
CA ALA A 350 5.23 45.90 -4.87
C ALA A 350 4.78 45.55 -3.44
N PRO A 351 3.98 46.39 -2.76
CA PRO A 351 3.33 46.03 -1.50
C PRO A 351 2.19 45.03 -1.79
N GLN A 352 2.55 43.77 -2.05
CA GLN A 352 1.66 42.73 -2.59
C GLN A 352 0.40 42.54 -1.75
N THR A 353 0.52 42.41 -0.42
CA THR A 353 -0.64 42.26 0.48
C THR A 353 -1.58 43.46 0.40
N SER A 354 -1.05 44.69 0.35
CA SER A 354 -1.85 45.91 0.21
C SER A 354 -2.54 46.04 -1.15
N ILE A 355 -1.88 45.59 -2.22
CA ILE A 355 -2.48 45.53 -3.57
C ILE A 355 -3.62 44.51 -3.58
N LEU A 356 -3.39 43.31 -3.07
CA LEU A 356 -4.40 42.24 -3.02
C LEU A 356 -5.58 42.60 -2.12
N ALA A 357 -5.34 43.31 -1.01
CA ALA A 357 -6.39 43.79 -0.12
C ALA A 357 -7.26 44.90 -0.74
N HIS A 358 -6.79 45.57 -1.79
CA HIS A 358 -7.50 46.68 -2.39
C HIS A 358 -8.77 46.23 -3.13
N PRO A 359 -9.93 46.88 -2.94
CA PRO A 359 -11.21 46.44 -3.53
C PRO A 359 -11.22 46.39 -5.06
N ASN A 360 -10.37 47.20 -5.72
CA ASN A 360 -10.22 47.19 -7.18
C ASN A 360 -9.24 46.13 -7.70
N CYS A 361 -8.51 45.39 -6.85
CA CYS A 361 -7.71 44.26 -7.32
C CYS A 361 -8.65 43.09 -7.66
N VAL A 362 -8.76 42.77 -8.95
CA VAL A 362 -9.75 41.82 -9.44
C VAL A 362 -9.16 40.47 -9.84
N LEU A 363 -7.85 40.42 -10.10
CA LEU A 363 -7.14 39.25 -10.60
C LEU A 363 -5.66 39.34 -10.22
N PHE A 364 -5.11 38.22 -9.77
CA PHE A 364 -3.68 38.07 -9.50
C PHE A 364 -3.03 37.06 -10.46
N ILE A 365 -2.16 37.52 -11.35
CA ILE A 365 -1.31 36.66 -12.17
C ILE A 365 -0.02 36.40 -11.38
N THR A 366 0.25 35.13 -11.08
CA THR A 366 1.33 34.73 -10.17
C THR A 366 2.09 33.53 -10.69
N HIS A 367 3.36 33.39 -10.33
CA HIS A 367 4.10 32.14 -10.50
C HIS A 367 3.55 30.95 -9.67
N GLY A 368 2.66 31.20 -8.70
CA GLY A 368 2.04 30.14 -7.90
C GLY A 368 2.83 29.68 -6.67
N GLY A 369 3.84 30.45 -6.23
CA GLY A 369 4.50 30.19 -4.95
C GLY A 369 3.53 30.20 -3.76
N LEU A 370 3.79 29.38 -2.74
CA LEU A 370 2.84 29.11 -1.66
C LEU A 370 2.37 30.35 -0.90
N LEU A 371 3.29 31.29 -0.60
CA LEU A 371 2.95 32.54 0.12
C LEU A 371 1.99 33.39 -0.72
N SER A 372 2.31 33.64 -1.99
CA SER A 372 1.44 34.38 -2.92
C SER A 372 0.06 33.73 -3.07
N THR A 373 0.00 32.39 -3.14
CA THR A 373 -1.27 31.65 -3.18
C THR A 373 -2.07 31.82 -1.88
N THR A 374 -1.39 31.77 -0.73
CA THR A 374 -1.99 31.98 0.59
C THR A 374 -2.55 33.39 0.72
N GLU A 375 -1.80 34.40 0.28
CA GLU A 375 -2.21 35.81 0.28
C GLU A 375 -3.41 36.05 -0.66
N ALA A 376 -3.41 35.44 -1.85
CA ALA A 376 -4.53 35.52 -2.79
C ALA A 376 -5.84 35.00 -2.17
N VAL A 377 -5.76 33.84 -1.50
CA VAL A 377 -6.90 33.25 -0.77
C VAL A 377 -7.29 34.08 0.44
N HIS A 378 -6.31 34.62 1.18
CA HIS A 378 -6.58 35.53 2.29
C HIS A 378 -7.40 36.75 1.82
N PHE A 379 -6.98 37.44 0.76
CA PHE A 379 -7.72 38.62 0.29
C PHE A 379 -8.89 38.31 -0.64
N GLY A 380 -9.12 37.03 -0.98
CA GLY A 380 -10.24 36.61 -1.81
C GLY A 380 -10.11 37.03 -3.29
N VAL A 381 -8.89 37.12 -3.81
CA VAL A 381 -8.59 37.53 -5.19
C VAL A 381 -8.26 36.29 -6.05
N PRO A 382 -9.06 35.95 -7.07
CA PRO A 382 -8.79 34.80 -7.93
C PRO A 382 -7.46 34.97 -8.70
N SER A 383 -6.86 33.85 -9.11
CA SER A 383 -5.52 33.88 -9.71
C SER A 383 -5.40 33.19 -11.06
N ILE A 384 -4.35 33.54 -11.80
CA ILE A 384 -3.82 32.72 -12.90
C ILE A 384 -2.38 32.36 -12.55
N GLY A 385 -2.11 31.07 -12.49
CA GLY A 385 -0.81 30.50 -12.16
C GLY A 385 0.05 30.29 -13.39
N ILE A 386 1.30 30.77 -13.35
CA ILE A 386 2.34 30.52 -14.35
C ILE A 386 3.52 29.80 -13.66
N PRO A 387 3.37 28.50 -13.36
CA PRO A 387 4.38 27.77 -12.60
C PRO A 387 5.64 27.54 -13.43
N VAL A 388 6.79 27.62 -12.77
CA VAL A 388 8.11 27.44 -13.39
C VAL A 388 8.88 26.29 -12.75
N PHE A 389 8.96 26.21 -11.41
CA PHE A 389 9.76 25.18 -10.74
C PHE A 389 9.23 24.77 -9.36
N PHE A 390 9.74 23.64 -8.85
CA PHE A 390 9.50 23.12 -7.49
C PHE A 390 8.00 23.00 -7.14
N ASP A 391 7.56 23.62 -6.04
CA ASP A 391 6.20 23.52 -5.49
C ASP A 391 5.15 24.29 -6.30
N GLN A 392 5.58 25.18 -7.20
CA GLN A 392 4.68 26.06 -7.95
C GLN A 392 3.67 25.27 -8.79
N ASN A 393 4.12 24.20 -9.46
CA ASN A 393 3.24 23.35 -10.26
C ASN A 393 2.15 22.72 -9.38
N PHE A 394 2.55 22.11 -8.27
CA PHE A 394 1.63 21.51 -7.30
C PHE A 394 0.62 22.52 -6.76
N ASN A 395 1.08 23.70 -6.33
CA ASN A 395 0.23 24.75 -5.78
C ASN A 395 -0.81 25.25 -6.80
N VAL A 396 -0.38 25.48 -8.06
CA VAL A 396 -1.28 25.92 -9.13
C VAL A 396 -2.29 24.84 -9.49
N ASP A 397 -1.86 23.58 -9.60
CA ASP A 397 -2.75 22.46 -9.92
C ASP A 397 -3.80 22.24 -8.83
N GLN A 398 -3.42 22.40 -7.56
CA GLN A 398 -4.34 22.40 -6.42
C GLN A 398 -5.33 23.56 -6.48
N ALA A 399 -4.88 24.77 -6.84
CA ALA A 399 -5.75 25.93 -7.00
C ALA A 399 -6.73 25.77 -8.18
N VAL A 400 -6.29 25.16 -9.30
CA VAL A 400 -7.15 24.83 -10.45
C VAL A 400 -8.22 23.82 -10.05
N ARG A 401 -7.86 22.75 -9.34
CA ARG A 401 -8.81 21.72 -8.87
C ARG A 401 -9.89 22.29 -7.95
N ARG A 402 -9.58 23.34 -7.20
CA ARG A 402 -10.55 24.06 -6.36
C ARG A 402 -11.40 25.08 -7.10
N GLY A 403 -11.11 25.32 -8.37
CA GLY A 403 -11.82 26.32 -9.17
C GLY A 403 -11.53 27.76 -8.73
N ILE A 404 -10.36 28.04 -8.16
CA ILE A 404 -9.95 29.39 -7.76
C ILE A 404 -8.83 29.96 -8.65
N SER A 405 -8.27 29.13 -9.54
CA SER A 405 -7.20 29.51 -10.46
C SER A 405 -7.34 28.85 -11.82
N LEU A 406 -6.68 29.44 -12.82
CA LEU A 406 -6.30 28.78 -14.07
C LEU A 406 -4.78 28.58 -14.13
N LYS A 407 -4.32 27.65 -14.97
CA LYS A 407 -2.90 27.37 -15.21
C LYS A 407 -2.53 27.77 -16.63
N VAL A 408 -1.44 28.50 -16.77
CA VAL A 408 -0.83 28.85 -18.06
C VAL A 408 0.63 28.43 -18.01
N MET A 409 1.08 27.67 -19.01
CA MET A 409 2.48 27.26 -19.07
C MET A 409 3.36 28.39 -19.58
N LEU A 410 4.50 28.62 -18.92
CA LEU A 410 5.49 29.55 -19.42
C LEU A 410 6.10 28.99 -20.72
N SER A 411 5.92 29.71 -21.82
CA SER A 411 6.36 29.33 -23.17
C SER A 411 6.45 30.59 -24.04
N GLU A 412 7.03 30.49 -25.24
CA GLU A 412 7.10 31.62 -26.19
C GLU A 412 5.72 32.22 -26.51
N ASN A 413 4.68 31.38 -26.52
CA ASN A 413 3.32 31.75 -26.87
C ASN A 413 2.41 31.97 -25.64
N CYS A 414 2.96 31.98 -24.43
CA CYS A 414 2.17 32.07 -23.18
C CYS A 414 1.24 33.30 -23.12
N HIS A 415 1.57 34.38 -23.80
CA HIS A 415 0.74 35.59 -23.88
C HIS A 415 -0.65 35.33 -24.51
N ILE A 416 -0.76 34.36 -25.43
CA ILE A 416 -2.02 33.98 -26.09
C ILE A 416 -2.92 33.26 -25.08
N ASP A 417 -2.39 32.21 -24.44
CA ASP A 417 -3.11 31.42 -23.44
C ASP A 417 -3.46 32.27 -22.22
N LEU A 418 -2.56 33.16 -21.80
CA LEU A 418 -2.80 34.10 -20.72
C LEU A 418 -3.93 35.07 -21.05
N LYS A 419 -4.01 35.59 -22.28
CA LYS A 419 -5.12 36.47 -22.70
C LYS A 419 -6.45 35.73 -22.61
N ASN A 420 -6.51 34.49 -23.08
CA ASN A 420 -7.72 33.66 -22.98
C ASN A 420 -8.10 33.36 -21.52
N ALA A 421 -7.11 33.05 -20.68
CA ALA A 421 -7.32 32.79 -19.25
C ALA A 421 -7.80 34.05 -18.49
N ILE A 422 -7.26 35.23 -18.82
CA ILE A 422 -7.74 36.51 -18.27
C ILE A 422 -9.19 36.73 -18.68
N GLN A 423 -9.54 36.53 -19.94
CA GLN A 423 -10.91 36.69 -20.41
C GLN A 423 -11.88 35.77 -19.67
N GLU A 424 -11.57 34.47 -19.57
CA GLU A 424 -12.37 33.49 -18.83
C GLU A 424 -12.51 33.86 -17.34
N MET A 425 -11.43 34.30 -16.68
CA MET A 425 -11.47 34.75 -15.28
C MET A 425 -12.34 35.99 -15.05
N MET A 426 -12.35 36.91 -16.02
CA MET A 426 -13.10 38.16 -15.92
C MET A 426 -14.59 37.99 -16.29
N GLU A 427 -14.91 37.09 -17.21
CA GLU A 427 -16.29 36.84 -17.69
C GLU A 427 -17.03 35.80 -16.85
N ASN A 428 -16.32 34.84 -16.24
CA ASN A 428 -16.93 33.74 -15.49
C ASN A 428 -16.93 33.99 -13.97
N PRO A 429 -18.09 34.29 -13.35
CA PRO A 429 -18.14 34.63 -11.93
C PRO A 429 -17.79 33.46 -10.99
N LYS A 430 -17.76 32.21 -11.49
CA LYS A 430 -17.51 31.01 -10.68
C LYS A 430 -16.20 31.09 -9.91
N TYR A 431 -15.13 31.63 -10.51
CA TYR A 431 -13.81 31.69 -9.88
C TYR A 431 -13.80 32.67 -8.71
N ARG A 432 -14.42 33.85 -8.89
CA ARG A 432 -14.56 34.84 -7.83
C ARG A 432 -15.45 34.33 -6.70
N GLN A 433 -16.55 33.64 -7.02
CA GLN A 433 -17.43 33.03 -6.01
C GLN A 433 -16.68 31.96 -5.20
N LYS A 434 -16.01 31.02 -5.89
CA LYS A 434 -15.20 29.97 -5.23
C LYS A 434 -14.07 30.54 -4.40
N MET A 435 -13.42 31.60 -4.88
CA MET A 435 -12.36 32.27 -4.12
C MET A 435 -12.89 32.92 -2.84
N LYS A 436 -14.06 33.57 -2.88
CA LYS A 436 -14.70 34.13 -1.67
C LYS A 436 -15.12 33.05 -0.67
N GLU A 437 -15.70 31.95 -1.16
CA GLU A 437 -16.02 30.78 -0.32
C GLU A 437 -14.77 30.25 0.38
N LEU A 438 -13.67 30.08 -0.36
CA LEU A 438 -12.42 29.55 0.19
C LEU A 438 -11.75 30.54 1.14
N SER A 439 -11.80 31.84 0.85
CA SER A 439 -11.34 32.89 1.76
C SER A 439 -12.10 32.85 3.08
N PHE A 440 -13.42 32.67 3.05
CA PHE A 440 -14.21 32.47 4.27
C PHE A 440 -13.73 31.24 5.05
N VAL A 441 -13.59 30.07 4.40
CA VAL A 441 -13.10 28.84 5.05
C VAL A 441 -11.70 29.04 5.63
N TYR A 442 -10.83 29.76 4.94
CA TYR A 442 -9.49 30.08 5.41
C TYR A 442 -9.53 30.94 6.68
N HIS A 443 -10.39 31.95 6.78
CA HIS A 443 -10.51 32.78 7.99
C HIS A 443 -11.32 32.12 9.11
N HIS A 444 -12.18 31.17 8.77
CA HIS A 444 -13.06 30.49 9.72
C HIS A 444 -12.29 29.44 10.56
N ARG A 445 -11.41 29.93 11.43
CA ARG A 445 -10.58 29.15 12.35
C ARG A 445 -10.75 29.69 13.78
N PRO A 446 -10.61 28.83 14.82
CA PRO A 446 -10.85 29.24 16.21
C PRO A 446 -9.79 30.23 16.74
N VAL A 447 -8.56 30.18 16.22
CA VAL A 447 -7.44 31.01 16.68
C VAL A 447 -6.69 31.58 15.47
N PRO A 448 -6.34 32.88 15.45
CA PRO A 448 -5.48 33.46 14.43
C PRO A 448 -4.09 32.80 14.38
N PRO A 449 -3.49 32.63 13.20
CA PRO A 449 -2.25 31.84 13.05
C PRO A 449 -1.06 32.39 13.86
N GLY A 450 -0.94 33.71 13.99
CA GLY A 450 0.12 34.33 14.81
C GLY A 450 0.01 34.01 16.31
N LYS A 451 -1.21 34.02 16.87
CA LYS A 451 -1.45 33.64 18.27
C LYS A 451 -1.24 32.14 18.48
N LEU A 452 -1.63 31.32 17.50
CA LEU A 452 -1.42 29.88 17.53
C LEU A 452 0.07 29.54 17.54
N LEU A 453 0.87 30.22 16.72
CA LEU A 453 2.33 30.10 16.70
C LEU A 453 2.92 30.37 18.08
N VAL A 454 2.61 31.52 18.69
CA VAL A 454 3.13 31.90 20.02
C VAL A 454 2.78 30.85 21.07
N HIS A 455 1.51 30.44 21.11
CA HIS A 455 1.03 29.43 22.06
C HIS A 455 1.86 28.14 22.02
N TRP A 456 2.13 27.60 20.83
CA TRP A 456 2.86 26.34 20.70
C TRP A 456 4.36 26.48 21.00
N VAL A 457 4.96 27.63 20.68
CA VAL A 457 6.32 27.94 21.09
C VAL A 457 6.43 27.97 22.62
N GLU A 458 5.53 28.71 23.29
CA GLU A 458 5.48 28.75 24.76
C GLU A 458 5.20 27.38 25.37
N HIS A 459 4.32 26.57 24.76
CA HIS A 459 3.99 25.23 25.24
C HIS A 459 5.20 24.30 25.20
N VAL A 460 5.97 24.32 24.10
CA VAL A 460 7.20 23.54 23.97
C VAL A 460 8.21 23.93 25.06
N VAL A 461 8.37 25.23 25.34
CA VAL A 461 9.26 25.71 26.41
C VAL A 461 8.76 25.26 27.78
N ARG A 462 7.49 25.55 28.12
CA ARG A 462 6.89 25.26 29.44
C ARG A 462 6.81 23.76 29.76
N THR A 463 6.76 22.91 28.74
CA THR A 463 6.70 21.45 28.90
C THR A 463 8.04 20.75 28.64
N ASN A 464 9.12 21.52 28.53
CA ASN A 464 10.48 21.02 28.30
C ASN A 464 10.57 20.06 27.10
N GLY A 465 10.06 20.50 25.94
CA GLY A 465 10.12 19.76 24.68
C GLY A 465 8.88 18.93 24.35
N ALA A 466 7.76 19.13 25.03
CA ALA A 466 6.46 18.51 24.72
C ALA A 466 6.52 16.97 24.52
N PRO A 467 7.15 16.18 25.42
CA PRO A 467 7.37 14.75 25.20
C PRO A 467 6.09 13.93 24.99
N HIS A 468 4.96 14.38 25.57
CA HIS A 468 3.64 13.75 25.43
C HIS A 468 3.02 13.87 24.03
N TYR A 469 3.57 14.74 23.16
CA TYR A 469 3.18 14.86 21.76
C TYR A 469 4.05 14.03 20.80
N ARG A 470 5.15 13.44 21.29
CA ARG A 470 6.07 12.67 20.43
C ARG A 470 5.48 11.33 20.04
N SER A 471 5.60 10.99 18.77
CA SER A 471 5.11 9.70 18.28
C SER A 471 5.94 8.54 18.81
N VAL A 472 5.25 7.53 19.33
CA VAL A 472 5.87 6.24 19.69
C VAL A 472 6.43 5.51 18.46
N ALA A 473 5.96 5.86 17.25
CA ALA A 473 6.44 5.26 16.02
C ALA A 473 7.95 5.44 15.86
N LEU A 474 8.53 6.57 16.26
CA LEU A 474 9.98 6.80 16.18
C LEU A 474 10.82 5.77 16.98
N LEU A 475 10.22 5.10 17.97
CA LEU A 475 10.89 4.10 18.80
C LEU A 475 10.74 2.66 18.28
N VAL A 476 9.92 2.45 17.24
CA VAL A 476 9.62 1.12 16.69
C VAL A 476 10.56 0.80 15.52
N PRO A 477 11.24 -0.36 15.51
CA PRO A 477 12.02 -0.82 14.36
C PRO A 477 11.19 -0.91 13.07
N TRP A 478 11.82 -0.62 11.94
CA TRP A 478 11.14 -0.56 10.64
C TRP A 478 10.44 -1.85 10.23
N TYR A 479 10.99 -3.03 10.57
CA TYR A 479 10.41 -4.33 10.19
C TYR A 479 9.10 -4.62 10.94
N GLN A 480 8.97 -4.15 12.18
CA GLN A 480 7.73 -4.25 12.96
C GLN A 480 6.66 -3.30 12.41
N LYS A 481 7.05 -2.07 12.02
CA LYS A 481 6.13 -1.12 11.37
C LYS A 481 5.56 -1.64 10.05
N MET A 482 6.36 -2.44 9.33
CA MET A 482 5.98 -3.09 8.08
C MET A 482 5.32 -4.46 8.29
N TYR A 483 5.12 -4.90 9.54
CA TYR A 483 4.55 -6.20 9.90
C TYR A 483 5.25 -7.40 9.27
N LEU A 484 6.56 -7.29 8.99
CA LEU A 484 7.31 -8.38 8.35
C LEU A 484 7.49 -9.59 9.27
N ASP A 485 7.56 -9.35 10.58
CA ASP A 485 7.55 -10.38 11.62
C ASP A 485 6.21 -11.15 11.64
N LEU A 486 5.08 -10.46 11.52
CA LEU A 486 3.77 -11.10 11.41
C LEU A 486 3.59 -11.85 10.08
N LEU A 487 4.14 -11.32 8.98
CA LEU A 487 4.15 -12.02 7.70
C LEU A 487 4.89 -13.35 7.81
N VAL A 488 6.04 -13.38 8.47
CA VAL A 488 6.78 -14.62 8.74
C VAL A 488 5.93 -15.61 9.53
N LEU A 489 5.21 -15.15 10.57
CA LEU A 489 4.30 -16.00 11.33
C LEU A 489 3.20 -16.62 10.44
N VAL A 490 2.55 -15.81 9.59
CA VAL A 490 1.52 -16.29 8.65
C VAL A 490 2.10 -17.31 7.68
N LEU A 491 3.29 -17.06 7.14
CA LEU A 491 3.97 -18.00 6.25
C LEU A 491 4.27 -19.32 6.95
N VAL A 492 4.82 -19.29 8.17
CA VAL A 492 5.09 -20.51 8.95
C VAL A 492 3.83 -21.35 9.15
N VAL A 493 2.70 -20.73 9.54
CA VAL A 493 1.43 -21.44 9.73
C VAL A 493 0.90 -22.05 8.42
N MET A 494 1.12 -21.39 7.27
CA MET A 494 0.69 -21.94 5.97
C MET A 494 1.56 -23.09 5.46
N PHE A 495 2.78 -23.27 5.98
CA PHE A 495 3.73 -24.27 5.50
C PHE A 495 3.86 -25.53 6.39
N GLU A 496 3.05 -25.68 7.45
CA GLU A 496 2.98 -26.95 8.20
C GLU A 496 2.11 -27.97 7.45
N GLY A 497 2.72 -29.08 6.99
CA GLY A 497 2.03 -30.17 6.29
C GLY A 497 1.34 -31.14 7.24
N TYR A 498 0.07 -31.46 6.99
CA TYR A 498 -0.69 -32.50 7.71
C TYR A 498 -0.15 -33.93 7.51
N LYS A 499 -0.37 -34.80 8.50
CA LYS A 499 -0.21 -36.26 8.45
C LYS A 499 -1.48 -36.93 7.94
N VAL A 500 -1.44 -37.45 6.72
CA VAL A 500 -2.59 -38.04 6.02
C VAL A 500 -2.43 -39.54 5.88
N LEU A 501 -3.43 -40.31 6.32
CA LEU A 501 -3.51 -41.75 6.05
C LEU A 501 -4.40 -41.99 4.82
N VAL A 502 -3.85 -42.55 3.75
CA VAL A 502 -4.55 -42.88 2.50
C VAL A 502 -4.73 -44.40 2.41
N VAL A 503 -5.97 -44.88 2.31
CA VAL A 503 -6.31 -46.32 2.31
C VAL A 503 -7.04 -46.68 1.02
N PHE A 504 -6.34 -47.33 0.09
CA PHE A 504 -6.88 -47.83 -1.19
C PHE A 504 -6.61 -49.34 -1.30
N PRO A 505 -7.47 -50.15 -0.68
CA PRO A 505 -7.18 -51.56 -0.44
C PRO A 505 -7.56 -52.48 -1.62
N ILE A 506 -8.25 -51.96 -2.63
CA ILE A 506 -8.79 -52.75 -3.73
C ILE A 506 -7.66 -53.21 -4.68
N PRO A 507 -7.45 -54.53 -4.89
CA PRO A 507 -6.39 -55.04 -5.75
C PRO A 507 -6.73 -54.98 -7.25
N ALA A 508 -7.15 -53.81 -7.72
CA ALA A 508 -7.41 -53.51 -9.14
C ALA A 508 -6.57 -52.32 -9.62
N GLY A 509 -6.04 -52.41 -10.85
CA GLY A 509 -5.17 -51.37 -11.42
C GLY A 509 -5.82 -49.99 -11.54
N SER A 510 -7.14 -49.93 -11.80
CA SER A 510 -7.90 -48.68 -11.82
C SER A 510 -7.94 -47.99 -10.45
N HIS A 511 -8.15 -48.74 -9.39
CA HIS A 511 -8.18 -48.25 -8.01
C HIS A 511 -6.80 -47.80 -7.55
N ARG A 512 -5.75 -48.53 -7.93
CA ARG A 512 -4.35 -48.11 -7.75
C ARG A 512 -4.10 -46.73 -8.33
N ASN A 513 -4.49 -46.48 -9.58
CA ASN A 513 -4.25 -45.19 -10.25
C ASN A 513 -4.90 -44.02 -9.49
N LEU A 514 -6.07 -44.24 -8.90
CA LEU A 514 -6.75 -43.23 -8.09
C LEU A 514 -5.99 -42.98 -6.78
N GLY A 515 -5.65 -44.02 -6.04
CA GLY A 515 -4.86 -43.90 -4.79
C GLY A 515 -3.50 -43.24 -5.02
N ASP A 516 -2.80 -43.64 -6.09
CA ASP A 516 -1.51 -43.06 -6.51
C ASP A 516 -1.66 -41.56 -6.84
N GLY A 517 -2.82 -41.17 -7.41
CA GLY A 517 -3.18 -39.77 -7.64
C GLY A 517 -3.35 -38.96 -6.36
N TYR A 518 -4.00 -39.52 -5.33
CA TYR A 518 -4.09 -38.86 -4.02
C TYR A 518 -2.70 -38.66 -3.41
N VAL A 519 -1.92 -39.74 -3.32
CA VAL A 519 -0.60 -39.73 -2.70
C VAL A 519 0.31 -38.71 -3.36
N ARG A 520 0.39 -38.73 -4.70
CA ARG A 520 1.22 -37.79 -5.47
C ARG A 520 0.84 -36.34 -5.21
N ASN A 521 -0.45 -36.00 -5.23
CA ASN A 521 -0.89 -34.62 -5.07
C ASN A 521 -0.74 -34.14 -3.61
N LEU A 522 -0.95 -35.02 -2.63
CA LEU A 522 -0.75 -34.69 -1.20
C LEU A 522 0.74 -34.49 -0.86
N LEU A 523 1.63 -35.33 -1.39
CA LEU A 523 3.08 -35.15 -1.24
C LEU A 523 3.57 -33.85 -1.90
N LYS A 524 3.08 -33.53 -3.12
CA LYS A 524 3.37 -32.25 -3.80
C LYS A 524 2.94 -31.03 -2.97
N ALA A 525 1.89 -31.17 -2.16
CA ALA A 525 1.40 -30.12 -1.26
C ALA A 525 2.17 -30.04 0.07
N GLY A 526 3.15 -30.92 0.31
CA GLY A 526 4.00 -30.92 1.50
C GLY A 526 3.49 -31.76 2.67
N HIS A 527 2.47 -32.60 2.47
CA HIS A 527 1.91 -33.46 3.52
C HIS A 527 2.77 -34.71 3.79
N GLU A 528 2.74 -35.20 5.02
CA GLU A 528 3.27 -36.53 5.37
C GLU A 528 2.18 -37.57 5.05
N VAL A 529 2.45 -38.50 4.14
CA VAL A 529 1.45 -39.43 3.64
C VAL A 529 1.81 -40.85 4.03
N THR A 530 0.93 -41.53 4.76
CA THR A 530 0.99 -42.99 4.91
C THR A 530 0.00 -43.64 3.94
N TYR A 531 0.47 -44.50 3.06
CA TYR A 531 -0.34 -45.11 2.00
C TYR A 531 -0.49 -46.62 2.18
N ILE A 532 -1.72 -47.09 2.41
CA ILE A 532 -2.07 -48.52 2.48
C ILE A 532 -2.64 -48.93 1.12
N THR A 533 -1.95 -49.85 0.44
CA THR A 533 -2.34 -50.34 -0.90
C THR A 533 -1.86 -51.77 -1.13
N PRO A 534 -2.56 -52.59 -1.94
CA PRO A 534 -2.06 -53.91 -2.32
C PRO A 534 -0.90 -53.86 -3.32
N PHE A 535 -0.66 -52.71 -3.95
CA PHE A 535 0.35 -52.55 -5.00
C PHE A 535 1.64 -51.91 -4.48
N PRO A 536 2.80 -52.21 -5.09
CA PRO A 536 4.01 -51.42 -4.85
C PRO A 536 3.85 -50.01 -5.43
N TYR A 537 4.37 -49.02 -4.70
CA TYR A 537 4.44 -47.63 -5.12
C TYR A 537 5.85 -47.10 -4.90
N GLU A 538 6.54 -46.73 -5.98
CA GLU A 538 7.91 -46.24 -5.90
C GLU A 538 7.91 -44.72 -5.88
N SER A 539 8.39 -44.15 -4.78
CA SER A 539 8.69 -42.72 -4.64
C SER A 539 9.90 -42.56 -3.74
N SER A 540 10.77 -41.61 -4.08
CA SER A 540 11.91 -41.21 -3.24
C SER A 540 11.55 -40.12 -2.23
N ASP A 541 10.27 -39.74 -2.14
CA ASP A 541 9.81 -38.67 -1.27
C ASP A 541 9.94 -39.09 0.21
N PRO A 542 10.68 -38.34 1.04
CA PRO A 542 10.90 -38.69 2.45
C PRO A 542 9.62 -38.62 3.29
N ASN A 543 8.58 -37.92 2.81
CA ASN A 543 7.31 -37.77 3.51
C ASN A 543 6.33 -38.93 3.22
N LEU A 544 6.72 -39.93 2.42
CA LEU A 544 5.90 -41.09 2.12
C LEU A 544 6.28 -42.30 2.99
N ARG A 545 5.27 -42.88 3.65
CA ARG A 545 5.32 -44.22 4.25
C ARG A 545 4.39 -45.17 3.52
N LEU A 546 4.94 -46.16 2.83
CA LEU A 546 4.15 -47.17 2.12
C LEU A 546 3.90 -48.41 3.01
N ILE A 547 2.65 -48.87 3.05
CA ILE A 547 2.24 -50.14 3.65
C ILE A 547 1.62 -51.01 2.54
N THR A 548 2.41 -51.93 2.00
CA THR A 548 1.94 -52.84 0.95
C THR A 548 1.29 -54.08 1.56
N THR A 549 0.02 -54.33 1.26
CA THR A 549 -0.71 -55.48 1.83
C THR A 549 -0.48 -56.78 1.08
N GLY A 550 -0.22 -56.75 -0.23
CA GLY A 550 0.24 -57.85 -1.10
C GLY A 550 -0.69 -59.07 -1.24
N ASP A 551 -1.09 -59.67 -0.12
CA ASP A 551 -1.84 -60.92 0.00
C ASP A 551 -3.32 -60.81 -0.41
N THR A 552 -3.86 -59.59 -0.51
CA THR A 552 -5.25 -59.33 -0.91
C THR A 552 -5.50 -59.55 -2.41
N VAL A 553 -4.46 -59.57 -3.24
CA VAL A 553 -4.57 -59.81 -4.70
C VAL A 553 -5.19 -61.17 -5.02
N ASN A 554 -4.91 -62.18 -4.17
CA ASN A 554 -5.47 -63.52 -4.30
C ASN A 554 -6.99 -63.59 -4.03
N ALA A 555 -7.58 -62.56 -3.40
CA ALA A 555 -9.02 -62.51 -3.11
C ALA A 555 -9.87 -62.30 -4.36
N ILE A 556 -9.28 -61.79 -5.45
CA ILE A 556 -9.95 -61.53 -6.73
C ILE A 556 -9.74 -62.69 -7.73
N SER A 557 -8.78 -63.59 -7.47
CA SER A 557 -8.33 -64.65 -8.39
C SER A 557 -9.24 -65.89 -8.49
N GLY A 558 -10.53 -65.74 -8.18
CA GLY A 558 -11.52 -66.83 -8.26
C GLY A 558 -12.13 -67.02 -9.67
N PRO A 559 -12.96 -68.06 -9.88
CA PRO A 559 -13.69 -68.30 -11.13
C PRO A 559 -14.59 -67.13 -11.58
N SER A 560 -14.84 -66.17 -10.68
CA SER A 560 -15.75 -65.04 -10.81
C SER A 560 -15.32 -63.95 -11.81
N LEU A 561 -14.04 -63.89 -12.19
CA LEU A 561 -13.49 -62.92 -13.14
C LEU A 561 -12.91 -63.56 -14.41
N ASN A 562 -13.21 -64.84 -14.62
CA ASN A 562 -12.87 -65.50 -15.86
C ASN A 562 -13.76 -64.95 -16.99
N ILE A 563 -13.15 -64.20 -17.92
CA ILE A 563 -13.83 -63.59 -19.08
C ILE A 563 -14.62 -64.64 -19.87
N THR A 564 -14.10 -65.86 -20.00
CA THR A 564 -14.79 -66.96 -20.68
C THR A 564 -16.03 -67.40 -19.92
N ALA A 565 -15.95 -67.54 -18.59
CA ALA A 565 -17.10 -67.92 -17.76
C ALA A 565 -18.18 -66.81 -17.70
N LEU A 566 -17.76 -65.54 -17.73
CA LEU A 566 -18.65 -64.38 -17.83
C LEU A 566 -19.35 -64.30 -19.20
N MET A 567 -18.61 -64.49 -20.30
CA MET A 567 -19.18 -64.49 -21.65
C MET A 567 -20.09 -65.70 -21.93
N LEU A 568 -19.85 -66.83 -21.28
CA LEU A 568 -20.68 -68.04 -21.39
C LEU A 568 -21.88 -68.04 -20.42
N HIS A 569 -22.09 -66.98 -19.63
CA HIS A 569 -23.10 -66.91 -18.56
C HIS A 569 -23.00 -68.06 -17.53
N GLU A 570 -21.84 -68.72 -17.42
CA GLU A 570 -21.58 -69.76 -16.42
C GLU A 570 -21.46 -69.15 -15.00
N VAL A 571 -21.21 -67.85 -14.94
CA VAL A 571 -21.01 -67.05 -13.74
C VAL A 571 -21.69 -65.68 -13.95
N GLU A 572 -22.80 -65.41 -13.25
CA GLU A 572 -23.37 -64.05 -13.21
C GLU A 572 -22.67 -63.20 -12.14
N MET A 573 -22.29 -61.97 -12.49
CA MET A 573 -21.86 -60.97 -11.51
C MET A 573 -23.09 -60.29 -10.91
N ASP A 574 -23.67 -60.91 -9.89
CA ASP A 574 -24.74 -60.30 -9.11
C ASP A 574 -24.21 -59.38 -8.00
N GLN A 575 -25.11 -58.62 -7.39
CA GLN A 575 -24.79 -57.68 -6.34
C GLN A 575 -24.23 -58.39 -5.08
N ASP A 576 -24.72 -59.61 -4.81
CA ASP A 576 -24.34 -60.44 -3.67
C ASP A 576 -22.83 -60.77 -3.68
N ARG A 577 -22.31 -61.11 -4.86
CA ARG A 577 -20.88 -61.39 -5.06
C ARG A 577 -20.00 -60.16 -4.85
N HIS A 578 -20.42 -58.97 -5.26
CA HIS A 578 -19.67 -57.73 -5.06
C HIS A 578 -19.48 -57.40 -3.57
N PHE A 579 -20.54 -57.49 -2.78
CA PHE A 579 -20.47 -57.25 -1.34
C PHE A 579 -19.58 -58.27 -0.62
N LYS A 580 -19.74 -59.57 -0.93
CA LYS A 580 -18.90 -60.62 -0.32
C LYS A 580 -17.43 -60.45 -0.67
N LEU A 581 -17.12 -60.07 -1.92
CA LEU A 581 -15.76 -59.76 -2.34
C LEU A 581 -15.20 -58.56 -1.57
N ALA A 582 -15.98 -57.49 -1.46
CA ALA A 582 -15.60 -56.27 -0.76
C ALA A 582 -15.30 -56.54 0.73
N ILE A 583 -16.19 -57.26 1.42
CA ILE A 583 -15.99 -57.68 2.82
C ILE A 583 -14.73 -58.55 2.98
N ASN A 584 -14.48 -59.48 2.05
CA ASN A 584 -13.30 -60.35 2.12
C ASN A 584 -12.00 -59.56 1.92
N ILE A 585 -11.97 -58.62 0.97
CA ILE A 585 -10.85 -57.68 0.79
C ILE A 585 -10.64 -56.88 2.08
N THR A 586 -11.71 -56.33 2.66
CA THR A 586 -11.64 -55.54 3.89
C THR A 586 -11.11 -56.34 5.07
N LYS A 587 -11.61 -57.56 5.26
CA LYS A 587 -11.11 -58.47 6.28
C LYS A 587 -9.62 -58.77 6.11
N ASN A 588 -9.17 -59.04 4.89
CA ASN A 588 -7.77 -59.36 4.62
C ASN A 588 -6.84 -58.15 4.79
N THR A 589 -7.25 -56.97 4.34
CA THR A 589 -6.52 -55.71 4.54
C THR A 589 -6.39 -55.40 6.03
N LEU A 590 -7.51 -55.41 6.77
CA LEU A 590 -7.50 -55.07 8.18
C LEU A 590 -6.74 -56.10 9.02
N LYS A 591 -6.72 -57.39 8.64
CA LYS A 591 -5.93 -58.44 9.34
C LYS A 591 -4.45 -58.49 8.92
N ASN A 592 -4.03 -57.72 7.92
CA ASN A 592 -2.63 -57.66 7.52
C ASN A 592 -1.75 -57.21 8.71
N LYS A 593 -0.60 -57.88 8.90
CA LYS A 593 0.29 -57.63 10.05
C LYS A 593 0.79 -56.18 10.13
N ALA A 594 1.08 -55.54 8.99
CA ALA A 594 1.57 -54.17 8.95
C ALA A 594 0.46 -53.16 9.28
N VAL A 595 -0.76 -53.41 8.78
CA VAL A 595 -1.95 -52.59 9.12
C VAL A 595 -2.31 -52.75 10.60
N GLN A 596 -2.29 -53.97 11.13
CA GLN A 596 -2.47 -54.23 12.56
C GLN A 596 -1.39 -53.55 13.41
N LYS A 597 -0.13 -53.56 12.97
CA LYS A 597 0.94 -52.84 13.67
C LYS A 597 0.64 -51.34 13.75
N LEU A 598 0.23 -50.71 12.65
CA LEU A 598 -0.15 -49.30 12.61
C LEU A 598 -1.32 -49.01 13.58
N LEU A 599 -2.37 -49.82 13.51
CA LEU A 599 -3.56 -49.65 14.35
C LEU A 599 -3.27 -49.80 15.85
N ASN A 600 -2.39 -50.73 16.24
CA ASN A 600 -2.08 -51.00 17.64
C ASN A 600 -0.97 -50.09 18.23
N ASP A 601 -0.33 -49.24 17.43
CA ASP A 601 0.75 -48.36 17.91
C ASP A 601 0.22 -47.01 18.43
N PRO A 602 0.15 -46.78 19.75
CA PRO A 602 -0.44 -45.57 20.32
C PRO A 602 0.33 -44.28 19.98
N SER A 603 1.55 -44.37 19.46
CA SER A 603 2.33 -43.19 19.04
C SER A 603 1.94 -42.68 17.64
N GLU A 604 1.23 -43.49 16.86
CA GLU A 604 0.78 -43.13 15.52
C GLU A 604 -0.47 -42.25 15.59
N THR A 605 -0.37 -41.08 14.97
CA THR A 605 -1.44 -40.06 14.87
C THR A 605 -1.57 -39.58 13.43
N PHE A 606 -2.79 -39.27 13.03
CA PHE A 606 -3.10 -38.69 11.72
C PHE A 606 -4.05 -37.51 11.90
N ASP A 607 -3.91 -36.50 11.04
CA ASP A 607 -4.80 -35.34 11.01
C ASP A 607 -6.08 -35.65 10.21
N VAL A 608 -5.98 -36.52 9.20
CA VAL A 608 -7.12 -36.96 8.39
C VAL A 608 -6.86 -38.33 7.76
N VAL A 609 -7.93 -39.11 7.59
CA VAL A 609 -7.92 -40.40 6.90
C VAL A 609 -8.71 -40.30 5.59
N VAL A 610 -8.11 -40.68 4.47
CA VAL A 610 -8.79 -40.82 3.17
C VAL A 610 -9.01 -42.30 2.91
N VAL A 611 -10.26 -42.72 2.77
CA VAL A 611 -10.65 -44.12 2.57
C VAL A 611 -11.38 -44.29 1.26
N GLU A 612 -10.93 -45.27 0.48
CA GLU A 612 -11.63 -45.70 -0.71
C GLU A 612 -12.93 -46.43 -0.35
N TRP A 613 -14.04 -46.01 -0.98
CA TRP A 613 -15.33 -46.67 -0.86
C TRP A 613 -15.56 -47.64 -2.02
N MET A 614 -15.87 -48.91 -1.70
CA MET A 614 -16.32 -49.91 -2.67
C MET A 614 -17.18 -50.96 -1.97
N PHE A 615 -18.51 -50.78 -2.01
CA PHE A 615 -19.50 -51.71 -1.46
C PHE A 615 -19.31 -52.09 0.04
N ASN A 616 -18.50 -51.37 0.82
CA ASN A 616 -18.45 -51.48 2.28
C ASN A 616 -17.85 -50.25 2.96
N ASP A 617 -18.26 -50.00 4.20
CA ASP A 617 -17.91 -48.76 4.94
C ASP A 617 -17.00 -48.99 6.15
N VAL A 618 -16.56 -50.24 6.39
CA VAL A 618 -15.86 -50.68 7.63
C VAL A 618 -14.58 -49.87 7.91
N TYR A 619 -13.94 -49.34 6.87
CA TYR A 619 -12.73 -48.53 7.00
C TYR A 619 -12.93 -47.19 7.72
N CYS A 620 -14.17 -46.74 7.93
CA CYS A 620 -14.44 -45.59 8.79
C CYS A 620 -13.86 -45.78 10.21
N GLY A 621 -13.66 -47.02 10.67
CA GLY A 621 -13.05 -47.31 11.98
C GLY A 621 -11.62 -46.79 12.17
N PHE A 622 -10.87 -46.52 11.10
CA PHE A 622 -9.58 -45.81 11.21
C PHE A 622 -9.73 -44.44 11.89
N SER A 623 -10.82 -43.72 11.58
CA SER A 623 -11.12 -42.40 12.20
C SER A 623 -11.34 -42.52 13.70
N ALA A 624 -11.97 -43.60 14.17
CA ALA A 624 -12.20 -43.86 15.58
C ALA A 624 -10.90 -44.24 16.32
N VAL A 625 -9.99 -44.97 15.67
CA VAL A 625 -8.71 -45.36 16.28
C VAL A 625 -7.74 -44.18 16.39
N PHE A 626 -7.68 -43.34 15.35
CA PHE A 626 -6.76 -42.19 15.32
C PHE A 626 -7.38 -40.89 15.83
N ASN A 627 -8.68 -40.89 16.17
CA ASN A 627 -9.43 -39.74 16.64
C ASN A 627 -9.31 -38.52 15.71
N CYS A 628 -9.53 -38.74 14.41
CA CYS A 628 -9.41 -37.72 13.38
C CYS A 628 -10.59 -37.79 12.39
N PRO A 629 -10.89 -36.72 11.64
CA PRO A 629 -11.87 -36.78 10.56
C PRO A 629 -11.47 -37.78 9.46
N TYR A 630 -12.45 -38.24 8.69
CA TYR A 630 -12.20 -39.04 7.50
C TYR A 630 -12.98 -38.55 6.28
N ILE A 631 -12.40 -38.84 5.12
CA ILE A 631 -12.86 -38.47 3.79
C ILE A 631 -13.13 -39.75 3.01
N TRP A 632 -14.32 -39.87 2.43
CA TRP A 632 -14.61 -40.93 1.47
C TRP A 632 -14.05 -40.56 0.10
N SER A 633 -13.37 -41.49 -0.55
CA SER A 633 -13.02 -41.41 -1.98
C SER A 633 -13.87 -42.39 -2.76
N PHE A 634 -14.75 -41.90 -3.62
CA PHE A 634 -15.59 -42.72 -4.48
C PHE A 634 -14.91 -42.89 -5.85
N PRO A 635 -14.50 -44.12 -6.22
CA PRO A 635 -13.71 -44.36 -7.43
C PRO A 635 -14.52 -44.24 -8.73
N TYR A 636 -15.85 -44.31 -8.64
CA TYR A 636 -16.80 -44.18 -9.74
C TYR A 636 -18.02 -43.34 -9.31
N GLU A 637 -18.92 -43.09 -10.25
CA GLU A 637 -20.15 -42.33 -10.01
C GLU A 637 -21.02 -42.94 -8.91
N THR A 638 -21.67 -42.09 -8.10
CA THR A 638 -22.50 -42.54 -6.98
C THR A 638 -23.62 -43.48 -7.42
N ASN A 639 -23.83 -44.57 -6.68
CA ASN A 639 -24.93 -45.51 -6.90
C ASN A 639 -26.01 -45.37 -5.83
N SER A 640 -27.08 -46.17 -5.92
CA SER A 640 -28.21 -46.07 -4.97
C SER A 640 -27.83 -46.28 -3.49
N ILE A 641 -26.79 -47.07 -3.22
CA ILE A 641 -26.30 -47.35 -1.87
C ILE A 641 -25.42 -46.19 -1.37
N SER A 642 -24.49 -45.72 -2.21
CA SER A 642 -23.57 -44.66 -1.83
C SER A 642 -24.24 -43.29 -1.71
N LEU A 643 -25.31 -43.04 -2.47
CA LEU A 643 -26.20 -41.90 -2.25
C LEU A 643 -26.92 -41.97 -0.89
N GLY A 644 -27.31 -43.18 -0.47
CA GLY A 644 -27.91 -43.39 0.85
C GLY A 644 -26.97 -43.01 2.01
N LEU A 645 -25.65 -43.18 1.83
CA LEU A 645 -24.63 -42.71 2.79
C LEU A 645 -24.54 -41.18 2.87
N LEU A 646 -24.86 -40.53 1.77
CA LEU A 646 -24.89 -39.07 1.63
C LEU A 646 -26.23 -38.47 2.11
N GLY A 647 -27.18 -39.29 2.56
CA GLY A 647 -28.53 -38.86 2.92
C GLY A 647 -29.41 -38.49 1.73
N GLU A 648 -28.98 -38.82 0.51
CA GLU A 648 -29.69 -38.52 -0.74
C GLU A 648 -30.44 -39.75 -1.26
N PHE A 649 -31.71 -39.57 -1.62
CA PHE A 649 -32.52 -40.62 -2.23
C PHE A 649 -32.89 -40.20 -3.64
N SER A 650 -32.02 -40.54 -4.61
CA SER A 650 -32.29 -40.18 -6.01
C SER A 650 -33.54 -40.88 -6.54
N ASN A 651 -34.31 -40.18 -7.37
CA ASN A 651 -35.60 -40.65 -7.84
C ASN A 651 -35.43 -41.77 -8.89
N PRO A 652 -35.94 -43.00 -8.65
CA PRO A 652 -35.84 -44.09 -9.61
C PRO A 652 -36.50 -43.80 -10.96
N ALA A 653 -37.40 -42.81 -11.02
CA ALA A 653 -38.13 -42.48 -12.23
C ALA A 653 -37.27 -41.81 -13.31
N TYR A 654 -36.11 -41.24 -12.97
CA TYR A 654 -35.24 -40.53 -13.92
C TYR A 654 -33.73 -40.59 -13.61
N THR A 655 -33.32 -41.16 -12.47
CA THR A 655 -31.91 -41.37 -12.16
C THR A 655 -31.46 -42.76 -12.62
N ALA A 656 -30.45 -42.82 -13.49
CA ALA A 656 -29.84 -44.08 -13.90
C ALA A 656 -29.12 -44.71 -12.71
N ASN A 657 -29.10 -46.05 -12.67
CA ASN A 657 -28.26 -46.78 -11.74
C ASN A 657 -27.14 -47.44 -12.56
N ILE A 658 -25.90 -47.33 -12.08
CA ILE A 658 -24.72 -47.95 -12.72
C ILE A 658 -24.86 -49.47 -12.88
N GLU A 659 -25.67 -50.10 -12.03
CA GLU A 659 -25.96 -51.55 -12.06
C GLU A 659 -27.07 -51.91 -13.08
N THR A 660 -27.69 -50.91 -13.73
CA THR A 660 -28.73 -51.08 -14.75
C THR A 660 -28.26 -50.51 -16.08
N SER A 661 -28.58 -51.16 -17.20
CA SER A 661 -28.19 -50.68 -18.54
C SER A 661 -29.11 -49.58 -19.11
N ASP A 662 -30.11 -49.13 -18.35
CA ASP A 662 -31.11 -48.17 -18.82
C ASP A 662 -30.62 -46.72 -18.70
N VAL A 663 -30.86 -45.92 -19.74
CA VAL A 663 -30.52 -44.48 -19.78
C VAL A 663 -31.81 -43.65 -19.94
N PRO A 664 -32.02 -42.57 -19.16
CA PRO A 664 -33.22 -41.75 -19.26
C PRO A 664 -33.34 -41.05 -20.64
N PRO A 665 -34.56 -40.75 -21.12
CA PRO A 665 -35.83 -40.90 -20.42
C PRO A 665 -36.32 -42.36 -20.34
N PHE A 666 -36.71 -42.80 -19.14
CA PHE A 666 -37.23 -44.15 -18.91
C PHE A 666 -38.70 -44.27 -19.33
N ASP A 667 -39.04 -45.40 -19.95
CA ASP A 667 -40.43 -45.78 -20.16
C ASP A 667 -41.12 -46.22 -18.86
N PHE A 668 -42.40 -46.62 -18.92
CA PHE A 668 -43.12 -47.06 -17.73
C PHE A 668 -42.50 -48.30 -17.07
N TRP A 669 -42.08 -49.29 -17.86
CA TRP A 669 -41.55 -50.55 -17.35
C TRP A 669 -40.15 -50.41 -16.80
N GLN A 670 -39.30 -49.60 -17.44
CA GLN A 670 -37.98 -49.22 -16.94
C GLN A 670 -38.07 -48.49 -15.60
N ARG A 671 -39.06 -47.62 -15.40
CA ARG A 671 -39.29 -46.97 -14.10
C ARG A 671 -39.74 -47.96 -13.01
N ILE A 672 -40.61 -48.91 -13.34
CA ILE A 672 -41.02 -49.97 -12.42
C ILE A 672 -39.83 -50.87 -12.06
N TYR A 673 -39.02 -51.26 -13.05
CA TYR A 673 -37.83 -52.08 -12.84
C TYR A 673 -36.78 -51.34 -11.99
N SER A 674 -36.48 -50.08 -12.32
CA SER A 674 -35.58 -49.21 -11.55
C SER A 674 -36.03 -49.06 -10.09
N LEU A 675 -37.33 -48.82 -9.86
CA LEU A 675 -37.89 -48.75 -8.51
C LEU A 675 -37.76 -50.09 -7.77
N TRP A 676 -38.15 -51.21 -8.39
CA TRP A 676 -38.06 -52.53 -7.79
C TRP A 676 -36.62 -52.90 -7.45
N PHE A 677 -35.69 -52.68 -8.39
CA PHE A 677 -34.27 -52.97 -8.21
C PHE A 677 -33.69 -52.19 -7.02
N ARG A 678 -33.98 -50.89 -6.91
CA ARG A 678 -33.50 -50.07 -5.78
C ARG A 678 -34.07 -50.52 -4.44
N ILE A 679 -35.35 -50.90 -4.38
CA ILE A 679 -35.95 -51.43 -3.15
C ILE A 679 -35.27 -52.74 -2.78
N MET A 680 -35.10 -53.67 -3.72
CA MET A 680 -34.47 -54.97 -3.45
C MET A 680 -33.02 -54.82 -3.04
N SER A 681 -32.23 -54.01 -3.76
CA SER A 681 -30.83 -53.68 -3.45
C SER A 681 -30.70 -53.09 -2.03
N ARG A 682 -31.58 -52.15 -1.66
CA ARG A 682 -31.57 -51.55 -0.31
C ARG A 682 -31.96 -52.55 0.77
N VAL A 683 -33.00 -53.37 0.53
CA VAL A 683 -33.42 -54.42 1.47
C VAL A 683 -32.33 -55.46 1.66
N GLN A 684 -31.67 -55.89 0.58
CA GLN A 684 -30.57 -56.84 0.62
C GLN A 684 -29.37 -56.28 1.41
N HIS A 685 -29.00 -55.01 1.18
CA HIS A 685 -27.97 -54.34 1.96
C HIS A 685 -28.31 -54.28 3.45
N LEU A 686 -29.52 -53.82 3.79
CA LEU A 686 -29.96 -53.63 5.18
C LEU A 686 -30.04 -54.94 5.96
N LEU A 687 -30.58 -56.00 5.35
CA LEU A 687 -30.85 -57.25 6.06
C LEU A 687 -29.59 -58.12 6.20
N PHE A 688 -28.71 -58.14 5.20
CA PHE A 688 -27.60 -59.08 5.15
C PHE A 688 -26.25 -58.42 5.36
N TYR A 689 -25.94 -57.34 4.63
CA TYR A 689 -24.58 -56.83 4.54
C TYR A 689 -24.22 -55.86 5.66
N GLU A 690 -25.14 -54.99 6.04
CA GLU A 690 -24.94 -54.02 7.11
C GLU A 690 -24.59 -54.69 8.45
N ASN A 691 -25.25 -55.82 8.77
CA ASN A 691 -24.94 -56.62 9.95
C ASN A 691 -23.54 -57.24 9.86
N MET A 692 -23.15 -57.76 8.69
CA MET A 692 -21.81 -58.33 8.49
C MET A 692 -20.70 -57.28 8.62
N GLU A 693 -20.94 -56.07 8.11
CA GLU A 693 -20.01 -54.95 8.23
C GLU A 693 -19.87 -54.47 9.68
N LYS A 694 -21.00 -54.37 10.39
CA LYS A 694 -21.04 -54.03 11.81
C LYS A 694 -20.28 -55.06 12.65
N ASP A 695 -20.54 -56.34 12.42
CA ASP A 695 -19.83 -57.43 13.11
C ASP A 695 -18.33 -57.37 12.83
N LEU A 696 -17.91 -57.11 11.58
CA LEU A 696 -16.51 -56.99 11.21
C LEU A 696 -15.85 -55.74 11.82
N TYR A 697 -16.54 -54.61 11.82
CA TYR A 697 -16.11 -53.37 12.46
C TYR A 697 -15.87 -53.59 13.96
N GLU A 698 -16.83 -54.20 14.66
CA GLU A 698 -16.70 -54.51 16.07
C GLU A 698 -15.61 -55.55 16.35
N GLU A 699 -15.50 -56.61 15.52
CA GLU A 699 -14.45 -57.65 15.63
C GLU A 699 -13.04 -57.05 15.58
N ILE A 700 -12.80 -56.13 14.64
CA ILE A 700 -11.47 -55.57 14.39
C ILE A 700 -11.14 -54.42 15.33
N PHE A 701 -12.04 -53.44 15.48
CA PHE A 701 -11.69 -52.17 16.13
C PHE A 701 -11.93 -52.17 17.64
N SER A 702 -12.88 -52.96 18.16
CA SER A 702 -13.17 -53.00 19.60
C SER A 702 -11.97 -53.45 20.46
N PRO A 703 -11.17 -54.46 20.06
CA PRO A 703 -9.96 -54.84 20.81
C PRO A 703 -8.89 -53.75 20.80
N ILE A 704 -8.77 -53.00 19.69
CA ILE A 704 -7.72 -52.00 19.48
C ILE A 704 -7.94 -50.76 20.35
N LEU A 705 -9.20 -50.35 20.54
CA LEU A 705 -9.52 -49.21 21.40
C LEU A 705 -9.19 -49.47 22.87
N LYS A 706 -9.34 -50.71 23.34
CA LYS A 706 -8.91 -51.11 24.69
C LYS A 706 -7.39 -51.00 24.87
N SER A 707 -6.61 -51.27 23.83
CA SER A 707 -5.15 -51.11 23.86
C SER A 707 -4.67 -49.65 23.75
N ARG A 708 -5.53 -48.72 23.31
CA ARG A 708 -5.23 -47.28 23.17
C ARG A 708 -5.86 -46.38 24.26
N ASP A 709 -6.48 -46.97 25.29
CA ASP A 709 -7.17 -46.23 26.38
C ASP A 709 -8.29 -45.28 25.89
N LEU A 710 -8.95 -45.64 24.79
CA LEU A 710 -10.09 -44.90 24.23
C LEU A 710 -11.40 -45.46 24.81
N THR A 711 -12.27 -44.60 25.36
CA THR A 711 -13.35 -45.01 26.27
C THR A 711 -14.51 -45.76 25.62
N THR A 712 -14.83 -45.51 24.34
CA THR A 712 -15.94 -46.19 23.62
C THR A 712 -15.76 -46.13 22.10
N LEU A 713 -15.89 -47.28 21.41
CA LEU A 713 -16.04 -47.34 19.95
C LEU A 713 -17.35 -46.63 19.56
N PRO A 714 -17.35 -45.62 18.67
CA PRO A 714 -18.58 -45.07 18.14
C PRO A 714 -19.41 -46.18 17.49
N PRO A 715 -20.74 -46.21 17.69
CA PRO A 715 -21.60 -47.16 16.98
C PRO A 715 -21.37 -47.08 15.48
N TYR A 716 -21.24 -48.23 14.81
CA TYR A 716 -21.04 -48.31 13.36
C TYR A 716 -22.06 -47.46 12.59
N ASP A 717 -23.32 -47.55 13.03
CA ASP A 717 -24.47 -46.86 12.44
C ASP A 717 -24.41 -45.33 12.57
N ILE A 718 -23.56 -44.79 13.45
CA ILE A 718 -23.30 -43.35 13.55
C ILE A 718 -22.07 -42.99 12.72
N LEU A 719 -21.00 -43.79 12.84
CA LEU A 719 -19.72 -43.46 12.25
C LEU A 719 -19.77 -43.46 10.72
N ARG A 720 -20.47 -44.43 10.10
CA ARG A 720 -20.52 -44.57 8.63
C ARG A 720 -21.15 -43.38 7.91
N TYR A 721 -22.03 -42.64 8.58
CA TYR A 721 -22.69 -41.44 8.06
C TYR A 721 -21.95 -40.13 8.41
N ASN A 722 -20.88 -40.20 9.21
CA ASN A 722 -20.17 -39.03 9.73
C ASN A 722 -18.90 -38.68 8.93
N ALA A 723 -18.90 -38.99 7.63
CA ALA A 723 -17.80 -38.60 6.75
C ALA A 723 -17.74 -37.07 6.65
N SER A 724 -16.57 -36.50 6.89
CA SER A 724 -16.38 -35.04 6.86
C SER A 724 -16.46 -34.49 5.43
N LEU A 725 -16.06 -35.29 4.45
CA LEU A 725 -16.10 -34.96 3.03
C LEU A 725 -16.20 -36.23 2.19
N VAL A 726 -16.83 -36.14 1.02
CA VAL A 726 -16.84 -37.20 0.01
C VAL A 726 -16.30 -36.65 -1.30
N LEU A 727 -15.25 -37.28 -1.80
CA LEU A 727 -14.56 -36.92 -3.03
C LEU A 727 -14.89 -37.95 -4.11
N GLY A 728 -15.69 -37.57 -5.08
CA GLY A 728 -16.14 -38.46 -6.14
C GLY A 728 -15.37 -38.30 -7.44
N ASN A 729 -14.88 -39.39 -8.02
CA ASN A 729 -14.29 -39.41 -9.35
C ASN A 729 -15.38 -39.29 -10.44
N THR A 730 -16.02 -38.13 -10.51
CA THR A 730 -17.05 -37.79 -11.50
C THR A 730 -16.87 -36.34 -11.96
N HIS A 731 -17.38 -36.03 -13.16
CA HIS A 731 -17.44 -34.67 -13.68
C HIS A 731 -18.77 -34.48 -14.43
N PRO A 732 -19.44 -33.32 -14.31
CA PRO A 732 -20.74 -33.09 -14.95
C PRO A 732 -20.76 -33.24 -16.48
N SER A 733 -19.60 -33.22 -17.14
CA SER A 733 -19.49 -33.43 -18.59
C SER A 733 -19.50 -34.90 -19.02
N ILE A 734 -19.32 -35.84 -18.09
CA ILE A 734 -19.26 -37.29 -18.37
C ILE A 734 -20.29 -38.10 -17.56
N GLY A 735 -20.71 -37.60 -16.39
CA GLY A 735 -21.68 -38.23 -15.51
C GLY A 735 -23.09 -37.64 -15.63
N GLN A 736 -24.03 -38.23 -14.90
CA GLN A 736 -25.39 -37.73 -14.76
C GLN A 736 -25.43 -36.45 -13.89
N THR A 737 -26.28 -35.50 -14.25
CA THR A 737 -26.60 -34.37 -13.37
C THR A 737 -27.40 -34.85 -12.17
N LEU A 738 -26.79 -34.90 -10.99
CA LEU A 738 -27.41 -35.28 -9.72
C LEU A 738 -27.45 -34.10 -8.75
N SER A 739 -28.51 -34.05 -7.93
CA SER A 739 -28.52 -33.25 -6.72
C SER A 739 -27.71 -33.98 -5.66
N LEU A 740 -26.60 -33.40 -5.24
CA LEU A 740 -25.69 -33.98 -4.26
C LEU A 740 -25.55 -33.03 -3.07
N PRO A 741 -25.33 -33.53 -1.83
CA PRO A 741 -25.14 -32.68 -0.68
C PRO A 741 -23.82 -31.88 -0.77
N GLU A 742 -23.73 -30.78 -0.02
CA GLU A 742 -22.58 -29.86 -0.06
C GLU A 742 -21.25 -30.52 0.34
N ASN A 743 -21.29 -31.60 1.13
CA ASN A 743 -20.10 -32.36 1.51
C ASN A 743 -19.64 -33.37 0.42
N TYR A 744 -20.28 -33.41 -0.74
CA TYR A 744 -19.81 -34.17 -1.90
C TYR A 744 -19.15 -33.25 -2.93
N ILE A 745 -17.87 -33.48 -3.24
CA ILE A 745 -17.11 -32.72 -4.24
C ILE A 745 -16.73 -33.63 -5.41
N PRO A 746 -17.16 -33.31 -6.65
CA PRO A 746 -16.71 -34.00 -7.84
C PRO A 746 -15.27 -33.59 -8.18
N ILE A 747 -14.35 -34.56 -8.18
CA ILE A 747 -12.94 -34.38 -8.54
C ILE A 747 -12.55 -35.39 -9.62
N ALA A 748 -12.75 -35.08 -10.90
CA ALA A 748 -12.31 -35.98 -11.98
C ALA A 748 -10.85 -35.73 -12.41
N GLY A 749 -10.22 -36.76 -12.95
CA GLY A 749 -8.93 -36.64 -13.66
C GLY A 749 -7.70 -36.49 -12.78
N TYR A 750 -7.81 -36.52 -11.45
CA TYR A 750 -6.65 -36.41 -10.54
C TYR A 750 -5.63 -37.57 -10.65
N HIS A 751 -6.06 -38.71 -11.21
CA HIS A 751 -5.19 -39.84 -11.53
C HIS A 751 -4.37 -39.63 -12.81
N ILE A 752 -4.72 -38.64 -13.65
CA ILE A 752 -4.02 -38.36 -14.91
C ILE A 752 -2.69 -37.65 -14.58
N ASP A 753 -1.58 -38.25 -15.02
CA ASP A 753 -0.26 -37.66 -14.92
C ASP A 753 -0.07 -36.51 -15.92
N GLU A 754 0.82 -35.57 -15.60
CA GLU A 754 1.36 -34.66 -16.63
C GLU A 754 1.92 -35.49 -17.79
N VAL A 755 1.57 -35.12 -19.02
CA VAL A 755 1.90 -35.89 -20.23
C VAL A 755 3.41 -36.13 -20.29
N LYS A 756 3.84 -37.36 -20.00
CA LYS A 756 5.18 -37.82 -20.36
C LYS A 756 5.25 -37.84 -21.88
N SER A 757 6.23 -37.14 -22.46
CA SER A 757 6.50 -37.24 -23.89
C SER A 757 6.65 -38.72 -24.26
N LEU A 758 5.96 -39.15 -25.32
CA LEU A 758 6.06 -40.53 -25.82
C LEU A 758 7.54 -40.88 -26.01
N PRO A 759 7.99 -42.08 -25.60
CA PRO A 759 9.34 -42.55 -25.88
C PRO A 759 9.61 -42.38 -27.38
N GLN A 760 10.71 -41.70 -27.72
CA GLN A 760 11.03 -41.27 -29.09
C GLN A 760 11.08 -42.44 -30.10
N ILE A 761 11.16 -43.67 -29.60
CA ILE A 761 11.15 -44.95 -30.32
C ILE A 761 9.76 -45.29 -30.91
N ILE A 762 8.66 -44.88 -30.28
CA ILE A 762 7.30 -45.16 -30.81
C ILE A 762 6.94 -44.17 -31.92
N LEU A 763 7.38 -42.91 -31.82
CA LEU A 763 7.21 -41.90 -32.87
C LEU A 763 8.01 -42.24 -34.14
N THR A 764 9.20 -42.82 -34.00
CA THR A 764 9.98 -43.29 -35.17
C THR A 764 9.36 -44.53 -35.79
N ALA A 765 8.94 -45.53 -34.99
CA ALA A 765 8.33 -46.76 -35.51
C ALA A 765 6.95 -46.56 -36.16
N LEU A 766 6.08 -45.71 -35.58
CA LEU A 766 4.79 -45.35 -36.20
C LEU A 766 4.99 -44.46 -37.43
N SER A 767 5.96 -43.55 -37.43
CA SER A 767 6.29 -42.75 -38.62
C SER A 767 6.84 -43.61 -39.76
N SER A 768 7.62 -44.65 -39.46
CA SER A 768 8.15 -45.59 -40.47
C SER A 768 7.08 -46.55 -40.98
N LEU A 769 6.19 -47.07 -40.13
CA LEU A 769 5.07 -47.92 -40.54
C LEU A 769 3.99 -47.14 -41.33
N LEU A 770 3.70 -45.89 -40.96
CA LEU A 770 2.79 -45.02 -41.72
C LEU A 770 3.42 -44.55 -43.04
N MET A 771 4.73 -44.30 -43.09
CA MET A 771 5.46 -44.02 -44.34
C MET A 771 5.52 -45.24 -45.26
N GLU A 772 5.77 -46.45 -44.74
CA GLU A 772 5.77 -47.69 -45.54
C GLU A 772 4.37 -48.04 -46.07
N ALA A 773 3.32 -47.85 -45.26
CA ALA A 773 1.93 -48.04 -45.69
C ALA A 773 1.49 -47.01 -46.74
N CYS A 774 1.96 -45.75 -46.65
CA CYS A 774 1.71 -44.73 -47.67
C CYS A 774 2.52 -44.94 -48.96
N CYS A 775 3.69 -45.59 -48.90
CA CYS A 775 4.54 -45.86 -50.06
C CYS A 775 4.13 -47.12 -50.85
N GLN A 776 3.30 -48.02 -50.29
CA GLN A 776 2.84 -49.24 -50.96
C GLN A 776 1.44 -49.15 -51.59
N LEU A 777 0.77 -48.00 -51.54
CA LEU A 777 -0.48 -47.80 -52.27
C LEU A 777 -0.22 -47.50 -53.76
N PRO A 778 -0.79 -48.27 -54.71
CA PRO A 778 -0.67 -48.01 -56.15
C PRO A 778 -1.22 -46.62 -56.52
N LYS A 779 -0.52 -45.93 -57.43
CA LYS A 779 -0.90 -44.65 -58.06
C LYS A 779 -2.15 -44.74 -58.96
N GLN A 780 -3.27 -45.21 -58.44
CA GLN A 780 -4.56 -45.15 -59.12
C GLN A 780 -5.63 -44.86 -58.08
N PHE A 781 -5.75 -43.61 -57.63
CA PHE A 781 -7.00 -42.97 -57.22
C PHE A 781 -6.70 -41.51 -56.87
N THR A 782 -6.72 -40.63 -57.87
CA THR A 782 -6.86 -39.19 -57.67
C THR A 782 -8.33 -38.86 -57.43
N PHE A 783 -8.67 -38.29 -56.27
CA PHE A 783 -9.81 -37.38 -56.09
C PHE A 783 -9.39 -36.23 -55.15
N PRO A 784 -9.98 -35.03 -55.31
CA PRO A 784 -9.30 -33.76 -55.11
C PRO A 784 -9.30 -33.25 -53.65
N TYR A 785 -8.29 -32.44 -53.36
CA TYR A 785 -8.21 -31.51 -52.24
C TYR A 785 -9.48 -30.65 -52.10
N HIS A 786 -9.92 -30.40 -50.86
CA HIS A 786 -10.05 -29.02 -50.35
C HIS A 786 -10.25 -28.96 -48.82
N SER A 787 -9.33 -28.23 -48.16
CA SER A 787 -9.51 -27.37 -46.97
C SER A 787 -9.99 -27.97 -45.63
N LEU A 788 -9.09 -28.05 -44.63
CA LEU A 788 -8.89 -26.93 -43.69
C LEU A 788 -7.72 -27.22 -42.72
N VAL A 789 -6.72 -26.35 -42.81
CA VAL A 789 -5.60 -26.17 -41.89
C VAL A 789 -6.08 -25.37 -40.69
N PHE A 790 -5.80 -25.81 -39.46
CA PHE A 790 -5.66 -24.94 -38.27
C PHE A 790 -4.64 -25.59 -37.33
N GLN A 791 -3.38 -25.15 -37.35
CA GLN A 791 -2.77 -24.12 -36.48
C GLN A 791 -2.72 -24.51 -34.99
N PHE A 792 -1.56 -25.07 -34.59
CA PHE A 792 -1.10 -25.10 -33.21
C PHE A 792 -0.77 -23.67 -32.77
N SER A 793 -1.43 -23.20 -31.72
CA SER A 793 -1.07 -21.97 -31.00
C SER A 793 -0.89 -22.33 -29.52
N THR A 794 0.37 -22.33 -29.09
CA THR A 794 0.80 -22.21 -27.70
C THR A 794 0.19 -20.97 -27.06
N THR A 795 -0.71 -21.14 -26.09
CA THR A 795 -1.05 -20.07 -25.16
C THR A 795 -1.17 -20.62 -23.75
N LYS A 796 -0.25 -20.20 -22.89
CA LYS A 796 -0.34 -20.23 -21.43
C LYS A 796 -1.69 -19.69 -21.00
N ILE A 797 -2.40 -20.41 -20.14
CA ILE A 797 -3.44 -19.83 -19.28
C ILE A 797 -3.05 -20.16 -17.84
N LEU A 798 -2.51 -19.12 -17.19
CA LEU A 798 -2.60 -18.92 -15.76
C LEU A 798 -4.08 -18.59 -15.45
N MET A 799 -4.68 -19.37 -14.56
CA MET A 799 -5.64 -18.90 -13.56
C MET A 799 -5.56 -19.82 -12.35
#